data_AF-A0A1Q8FUN1-F1
#
_entry.id   AF-A0A1Q8FUN1-F1
#
_cell.length_a   1.000
_cell.length_b   1.000
_cell.length_c   1.000
_cell.angle_alpha   90.00
_cell.angle_beta   90.00
_cell.angle_gamma   90.00
#
_symmetry.space_group_name_H-M   'P 1'
#
loop_
_entity.id
_entity.type
_entity.pdbx_description
1 polymer ?
#
loop_
_entity_poly.entity_id
_entity_poly.type
_entity_poly.pdbx_seq_one_letter_code
_entity_poly.pdbx_strand_id
1 'polypeptide(L)'
;MRTTNGKTKRKPWFSYILIIIALASVITLFNSGALNAGRGSFGLFVTDLFDTVLTGTADAEPEQPTAVTLADVGESDGLFISGYPSYATVNLPVVRDTPVDQVRLVLQGTQDLSETAIAAMRVVVNGERVLERVLVPGTREFRWVIALPESALHGQELNVGIQLHGDLPDALCHNDRSIGAVVTLDSRSGIEMDLNRAVSSMRDVVNLLPAEVTIAVPATGETDFVPLALRLGARMTQRGYTVKFMDLEALDRYRIGSRGLILLGTSEQLAEEGFDRYVGNAGHGGAATLWRQGDFVHLGLTDASRTDVADFITSDMLPIARTAFVSPSQFVESRGNELMTRFGDIGVDTSIQRISESRSWDIGYGLASLPDGRVPDRLRLAIRLPEGPGDFTNLVHTELNGVLIDSRHMETGRLNTFTLNLPHEVQNLRNDLRVSVQRHREAGGCTITARRYPVQLLPESGFLYDEETVPLAGLAGLPNLFRDSVALRFPSGLSGNERLAAMELGSEVVASFVPLTSRIDFGYVDPVAGQGNVAMEPFIAINHAPSNVELPISIDGDRIEMRGTRRVNSAEIRSVSNVAILQAVTAALARPRPGQLDRVVAVPGLVAHAFDTPPSLMSSPIGQEHVAVVHDEGAVLTLD
;
A
#
# COMPACT_ATOMS: atom_id res chain seq x y z
N MET A 1 -76.07 38.33 24.42
CA MET A 1 -77.17 38.33 23.42
C MET A 1 -76.59 37.79 22.11
N ARG A 2 -77.30 36.84 21.48
CA ARG A 2 -77.04 36.14 20.20
C ARG A 2 -75.99 35.02 20.14
N THR A 3 -76.57 33.84 19.87
CA THR A 3 -76.06 32.55 19.42
C THR A 3 -75.63 32.59 17.95
N THR A 4 -74.71 31.68 17.54
CA THR A 4 -74.84 30.92 16.27
C THR A 4 -73.95 29.68 16.23
N ASN A 5 -74.53 28.60 15.70
CA ASN A 5 -74.03 27.24 15.50
C ASN A 5 -72.86 27.11 14.50
N GLY A 6 -72.01 26.10 14.71
CA GLY A 6 -70.98 25.64 13.76
C GLY A 6 -70.95 24.11 13.61
N LYS A 7 -71.59 23.63 12.54
CA LYS A 7 -71.72 22.27 11.99
C LYS A 7 -70.52 21.32 12.19
N THR A 8 -70.78 20.12 12.73
CA THR A 8 -69.92 18.93 12.65
C THR A 8 -70.01 18.27 11.26
N LYS A 9 -68.94 18.33 10.47
CA LYS A 9 -68.80 17.55 9.23
C LYS A 9 -68.43 16.10 9.58
N ARG A 10 -69.38 15.17 9.43
CA ARG A 10 -69.09 13.72 9.38
C ARG A 10 -68.20 13.43 8.17
N LYS A 11 -67.00 12.90 8.41
CA LYS A 11 -66.11 12.37 7.36
C LYS A 11 -66.72 11.12 6.71
N PRO A 12 -66.55 10.92 5.39
CA PRO A 12 -67.18 9.82 4.67
C PRO A 12 -66.45 8.50 4.96
N TRP A 13 -67.06 7.65 5.78
CA TRP A 13 -66.65 6.27 6.05
C TRP A 13 -66.41 5.45 4.77
N PHE A 14 -67.09 5.78 3.68
CA PHE A 14 -66.89 5.15 2.37
C PHE A 14 -65.44 5.21 1.84
N SER A 15 -64.66 6.25 2.20
CA SER A 15 -63.27 6.36 1.74
C SER A 15 -62.33 5.35 2.42
N TYR A 16 -62.63 4.96 3.66
CA TYR A 16 -61.80 4.00 4.40
C TYR A 16 -62.05 2.57 3.94
N ILE A 17 -63.29 2.22 3.57
CA ILE A 17 -63.61 0.89 3.02
C ILE A 17 -62.90 0.69 1.66
N LEU A 18 -62.84 1.71 0.81
CA LEU A 18 -62.14 1.65 -0.47
C LEU A 18 -60.63 1.43 -0.30
N ILE A 19 -60.00 2.07 0.70
CA ILE A 19 -58.59 1.86 1.01
C ILE A 19 -58.34 0.44 1.51
N ILE A 20 -59.22 -0.10 2.36
CA ILE A 20 -59.08 -1.47 2.88
C ILE A 20 -59.25 -2.51 1.76
N ILE A 21 -60.21 -2.30 0.85
CA ILE A 21 -60.41 -3.20 -0.31
C ILE A 21 -59.22 -3.12 -1.28
N ALA A 22 -58.65 -1.93 -1.51
CA ALA A 22 -57.43 -1.77 -2.29
C ALA A 22 -56.25 -2.49 -1.64
N LEU A 23 -56.08 -2.36 -0.33
CA LEU A 23 -55.01 -3.03 0.42
C LEU A 23 -55.16 -4.56 0.38
N ALA A 24 -56.38 -5.06 0.55
CA ALA A 24 -56.68 -6.50 0.48
C ALA A 24 -56.42 -7.05 -0.94
N SER A 25 -56.76 -6.30 -1.99
CA SER A 25 -56.51 -6.70 -3.38
C SER A 25 -55.01 -6.79 -3.68
N VAL A 26 -54.21 -5.85 -3.15
CA VAL A 26 -52.75 -5.87 -3.28
C VAL A 26 -52.15 -7.08 -2.55
N ILE A 27 -52.60 -7.37 -1.32
CA ILE A 27 -52.14 -8.56 -0.56
C ILE A 27 -52.48 -9.86 -1.32
N THR A 28 -53.66 -9.92 -1.95
CA THR A 28 -54.09 -11.11 -2.71
C THR A 28 -53.26 -11.31 -3.99
N LEU A 29 -52.84 -10.22 -4.63
CA LEU A 29 -51.93 -10.21 -5.79
C LEU A 29 -50.48 -10.60 -5.44
N PHE A 30 -50.01 -10.30 -4.22
CA PHE A 30 -48.70 -10.72 -3.71
C PHE A 30 -48.65 -12.21 -3.37
N ASN A 31 -49.72 -12.77 -2.81
CA ASN A 31 -49.79 -14.20 -2.47
C ASN A 31 -49.99 -15.12 -3.69
N SER A 32 -50.44 -14.60 -4.83
CA SER A 32 -50.69 -15.40 -6.04
C SER A 32 -49.44 -15.62 -6.92
N GLY A 33 -48.25 -15.17 -6.50
CA GLY A 33 -46.98 -15.44 -7.18
C GLY A 33 -46.79 -14.74 -8.55
N ALA A 34 -47.73 -13.91 -8.98
CA ALA A 34 -47.73 -13.28 -10.31
C ALA A 34 -46.72 -12.13 -10.46
N LEU A 35 -46.11 -11.67 -9.35
CA LEU A 35 -45.11 -10.58 -9.32
C LEU A 35 -43.70 -11.06 -8.94
N ASN A 36 -43.44 -12.37 -8.93
CA ASN A 36 -42.12 -12.92 -8.58
C ASN A 36 -41.06 -12.78 -9.72
N ALA A 37 -41.41 -12.08 -10.80
CA ALA A 37 -40.49 -11.68 -11.87
C ALA A 37 -40.20 -10.18 -11.76
N GLY A 38 -39.27 -9.83 -10.87
CA GLY A 38 -38.73 -8.47 -10.78
C GLY A 38 -38.57 -7.96 -9.35
N ARG A 39 -37.48 -8.35 -8.68
CA ARG A 39 -36.96 -7.61 -7.53
C ARG A 39 -36.36 -6.28 -8.02
N GLY A 40 -37.24 -5.32 -8.30
CA GLY A 40 -36.90 -3.91 -8.49
C GLY A 40 -36.94 -3.15 -7.17
N SER A 41 -36.28 -1.99 -7.14
CA SER A 41 -36.13 -1.06 -6.01
C SER A 41 -37.39 -0.76 -5.20
N PHE A 42 -38.58 -0.94 -5.79
CA PHE A 42 -39.86 -0.72 -5.13
C PHE A 42 -40.17 -1.74 -4.02
N GLY A 43 -39.68 -2.98 -4.13
CA GLY A 43 -39.89 -4.01 -3.11
C GLY A 43 -39.16 -3.72 -1.80
N LEU A 44 -37.96 -3.13 -1.88
CA LEU A 44 -37.15 -2.75 -0.72
C LEU A 44 -37.72 -1.51 -0.02
N PHE A 45 -38.18 -0.52 -0.79
CA PHE A 45 -38.81 0.70 -0.24
C PHE A 45 -40.07 0.41 0.60
N VAL A 46 -40.89 -0.57 0.17
CA VAL A 46 -42.14 -0.89 0.87
C VAL A 46 -41.89 -1.72 2.14
N THR A 47 -40.88 -2.60 2.17
CA THR A 47 -40.47 -3.28 3.41
C THR A 47 -39.90 -2.31 4.44
N ASP A 48 -39.09 -1.35 4.00
CA ASP A 48 -38.49 -0.33 4.87
C ASP A 48 -39.58 0.55 5.51
N LEU A 49 -40.53 1.03 4.70
CA LEU A 49 -41.65 1.83 5.19
C LEU A 49 -42.57 1.07 6.17
N PHE A 50 -42.71 -0.26 5.99
CA PHE A 50 -43.52 -1.09 6.90
C PHE A 50 -42.82 -1.35 8.23
N ASP A 51 -41.50 -1.56 8.23
CA ASP A 51 -40.73 -1.70 9.47
C ASP A 51 -40.70 -0.38 10.24
N THR A 52 -40.41 0.76 9.60
CA THR A 52 -40.41 2.09 10.24
C THR A 52 -41.75 2.46 10.89
N VAL A 53 -42.88 2.06 10.29
CA VAL A 53 -44.23 2.39 10.79
C VAL A 53 -44.69 1.44 11.90
N LEU A 54 -44.20 0.19 11.93
CA LEU A 54 -44.61 -0.81 12.93
C LEU A 54 -43.70 -0.84 14.17
N THR A 55 -42.41 -0.52 14.06
CA THR A 55 -41.47 -0.63 15.19
C THR A 55 -41.29 0.68 15.97
N GLY A 56 -41.71 1.83 15.42
CA GLY A 56 -41.69 3.10 16.15
C GLY A 56 -40.30 3.54 16.62
N THR A 57 -39.23 3.06 15.97
CA THR A 57 -37.88 3.60 16.12
C THR A 57 -37.80 4.87 15.28
N ALA A 58 -37.74 6.02 15.95
CA ALA A 58 -37.23 7.21 15.32
C ALA A 58 -35.75 6.92 15.00
N ASP A 59 -35.45 6.69 13.73
CA ASP A 59 -34.08 6.56 13.26
C ASP A 59 -33.32 7.83 13.64
N ALA A 60 -32.43 7.71 14.63
CA ALA A 60 -31.21 8.45 14.56
C ALA A 60 -30.59 8.03 13.22
N GLU A 61 -30.46 8.98 12.30
CA GLU A 61 -29.73 8.81 11.05
C GLU A 61 -28.42 8.08 11.41
N PRO A 62 -28.18 6.85 10.88
CA PRO A 62 -26.99 6.12 11.26
C PRO A 62 -25.77 6.98 10.96
N GLU A 63 -24.87 7.11 11.94
CA GLU A 63 -23.51 7.59 11.73
C GLU A 63 -22.99 6.95 10.43
N GLN A 64 -22.43 7.75 9.52
CA GLN A 64 -22.08 7.29 8.18
C GLN A 64 -21.27 5.98 8.25
N PRO A 65 -21.60 4.95 7.45
CA PRO A 65 -20.88 3.68 7.47
C PRO A 65 -19.39 3.91 7.24
N THR A 66 -18.55 3.21 8.00
CA THR A 66 -17.11 3.27 7.82
C THR A 66 -16.75 2.52 6.55
N ALA A 67 -16.29 3.22 5.51
CA ALA A 67 -16.08 2.63 4.18
C ALA A 67 -14.60 2.50 3.83
N VAL A 68 -14.11 1.32 3.46
CA VAL A 68 -12.74 1.15 2.94
C VAL A 68 -12.81 0.92 1.45
N THR A 69 -12.12 1.74 0.66
CA THR A 69 -12.16 1.74 -0.80
C THR A 69 -10.90 1.16 -1.43
N LEU A 70 -10.95 0.89 -2.74
CA LEU A 70 -9.80 0.51 -3.54
C LEU A 70 -8.70 1.60 -3.48
N ALA A 71 -9.09 2.88 -3.54
CA ALA A 71 -8.16 3.99 -3.35
C ALA A 71 -7.47 3.94 -1.97
N ASP A 72 -8.21 3.59 -0.91
CA ASP A 72 -7.65 3.47 0.44
C ASP A 72 -6.60 2.36 0.55
N VAL A 73 -6.61 1.34 -0.33
CA VAL A 73 -5.61 0.25 -0.33
C VAL A 73 -4.55 0.40 -1.42
N GLY A 74 -4.48 1.56 -2.09
CA GLY A 74 -3.47 1.88 -3.09
C GLY A 74 -3.89 1.65 -4.55
N GLU A 75 -5.10 1.17 -4.79
CA GLU A 75 -5.68 0.98 -6.13
C GLU A 75 -6.44 2.25 -6.56
N SER A 76 -5.73 3.39 -6.62
CA SER A 76 -6.30 4.72 -6.89
C SER A 76 -6.91 4.88 -8.29
N ASP A 77 -6.40 4.11 -9.26
CA ASP A 77 -6.93 4.01 -10.63
C ASP A 77 -8.03 2.94 -10.76
N GLY A 78 -8.30 2.19 -9.68
CA GLY A 78 -9.23 1.07 -9.67
C GLY A 78 -8.63 -0.23 -10.19
N LEU A 79 -9.47 -1.23 -10.46
CA LEU A 79 -9.03 -2.55 -10.91
C LEU A 79 -9.45 -2.81 -12.35
N PHE A 80 -8.53 -3.31 -13.16
CA PHE A 80 -8.77 -3.64 -14.57
C PHE A 80 -8.71 -5.15 -14.81
N ILE A 81 -9.73 -5.69 -15.48
CA ILE A 81 -9.89 -7.12 -15.74
C ILE A 81 -10.24 -7.28 -17.22
N SER A 82 -9.40 -7.98 -17.97
CA SER A 82 -9.58 -8.11 -19.42
C SER A 82 -9.27 -9.52 -19.90
N GLY A 83 -10.01 -10.01 -20.90
CA GLY A 83 -9.78 -11.35 -21.42
C GLY A 83 -10.56 -12.42 -20.68
N TYR A 84 -10.52 -13.64 -21.23
CA TYR A 84 -11.07 -14.83 -20.59
C TYR A 84 -10.05 -15.96 -20.52
N PRO A 85 -9.97 -16.67 -19.39
CA PRO A 85 -10.40 -16.21 -18.08
C PRO A 85 -9.44 -15.14 -17.55
N SER A 86 -9.97 -14.19 -16.79
CA SER A 86 -9.15 -13.20 -16.09
C SER A 86 -9.56 -13.10 -14.63
N TYR A 87 -8.59 -12.71 -13.80
CA TYR A 87 -8.71 -12.70 -12.35
C TYR A 87 -8.04 -11.45 -11.82
N ALA A 88 -8.70 -10.82 -10.85
CA ALA A 88 -8.10 -9.81 -10.00
C ALA A 88 -8.42 -10.15 -8.56
N THR A 89 -7.50 -9.85 -7.66
CA THR A 89 -7.68 -10.05 -6.23
C THR A 89 -7.24 -8.79 -5.52
N VAL A 90 -8.02 -8.36 -4.54
CA VAL A 90 -7.67 -7.26 -3.65
C VAL A 90 -7.96 -7.66 -2.21
N ASN A 91 -7.12 -7.20 -1.28
CA ASN A 91 -7.37 -7.36 0.14
C ASN A 91 -7.92 -6.06 0.70
N LEU A 92 -9.07 -6.13 1.37
CA LEU A 92 -9.69 -4.97 2.01
C LEU A 92 -9.64 -5.14 3.54
N PRO A 93 -9.02 -4.21 4.28
CA PRO A 93 -8.96 -4.30 5.73
C PRO A 93 -10.34 -4.15 6.37
N VAL A 94 -10.56 -4.90 7.45
CA VAL A 94 -11.77 -4.84 8.29
C VAL A 94 -11.39 -4.61 9.74
N VAL A 95 -12.27 -3.95 10.49
CA VAL A 95 -12.09 -3.82 11.95
C VAL A 95 -12.26 -5.17 12.63
N ARG A 96 -11.62 -5.34 13.80
CA ARG A 96 -11.63 -6.62 14.53
C ARG A 96 -12.05 -6.49 15.99
N ASP A 97 -11.62 -5.43 16.67
CA ASP A 97 -12.01 -5.21 18.08
C ASP A 97 -13.29 -4.38 18.20
N THR A 98 -13.63 -3.65 17.15
CA THR A 98 -14.86 -2.87 17.02
C THR A 98 -15.94 -3.75 16.42
N PRO A 99 -17.07 -3.97 17.13
CA PRO A 99 -18.13 -4.83 16.60
C PRO A 99 -18.78 -4.19 15.37
N VAL A 100 -19.12 -5.03 14.40
CA VAL A 100 -19.73 -4.66 13.12
C VAL A 100 -21.07 -5.35 13.02
N ASP A 101 -22.13 -4.59 12.77
CA ASP A 101 -23.48 -5.12 12.62
C ASP A 101 -23.69 -5.68 11.20
N GLN A 102 -23.15 -5.00 10.19
CA GLN A 102 -23.21 -5.43 8.80
C GLN A 102 -21.98 -4.99 8.00
N VAL A 103 -21.51 -5.85 7.10
CA VAL A 103 -20.51 -5.50 6.08
C VAL A 103 -21.13 -5.66 4.69
N ARG A 104 -20.98 -4.64 3.86
CA ARG A 104 -21.47 -4.61 2.48
C ARG A 104 -20.29 -4.43 1.53
N LEU A 105 -20.13 -5.32 0.56
CA LEU A 105 -19.22 -5.13 -0.56
C LEU A 105 -19.90 -4.28 -1.63
N VAL A 106 -19.32 -3.14 -1.97
CA VAL A 106 -19.79 -2.20 -2.99
C VAL A 106 -18.86 -2.28 -4.19
N LEU A 107 -19.35 -2.81 -5.31
CA LEU A 107 -18.60 -2.86 -6.58
C LEU A 107 -19.26 -1.92 -7.58
N GLN A 108 -18.50 -1.00 -8.14
CA GLN A 108 -18.99 -0.10 -9.17
C GLN A 108 -17.93 0.14 -10.25
N GLY A 109 -18.37 0.41 -11.46
CA GLY A 109 -17.46 0.64 -12.58
C GLY A 109 -18.11 0.39 -13.93
N THR A 110 -17.31 0.01 -14.92
CA THR A 110 -17.72 -0.14 -16.31
C THR A 110 -17.41 -1.53 -16.83
N GLN A 111 -18.30 -2.07 -17.66
CA GLN A 111 -18.07 -3.28 -18.44
C GLN A 111 -18.14 -2.93 -19.93
N ASP A 112 -17.27 -3.52 -20.74
CA ASP A 112 -17.30 -3.45 -22.19
C ASP A 112 -17.11 -4.85 -22.78
N LEU A 113 -18.17 -5.37 -23.41
CA LEU A 113 -18.23 -6.75 -23.88
C LEU A 113 -18.55 -6.77 -25.37
N SER A 114 -17.85 -7.63 -26.11
CA SER A 114 -18.19 -7.89 -27.51
C SER A 114 -19.63 -8.39 -27.64
N GLU A 115 -20.33 -7.97 -28.70
CA GLU A 115 -21.72 -8.36 -29.00
C GLU A 115 -21.92 -9.87 -29.05
N THR A 116 -20.87 -10.61 -29.41
CA THR A 116 -20.90 -12.06 -29.55
C THR A 116 -20.31 -12.81 -28.37
N ALA A 117 -19.81 -12.11 -27.34
CA ALA A 117 -19.21 -12.74 -26.18
C ALA A 117 -20.29 -13.15 -25.16
N ILE A 118 -20.09 -14.30 -24.53
CA ILE A 118 -20.85 -14.71 -23.35
C ILE A 118 -19.89 -14.62 -22.17
N ALA A 119 -20.17 -13.76 -21.20
CA ALA A 119 -19.35 -13.60 -20.02
C ALA A 119 -20.15 -13.68 -18.73
N ALA A 120 -19.50 -14.13 -17.67
CA ALA A 120 -20.00 -14.05 -16.31
C ALA A 120 -18.91 -13.54 -15.38
N MET A 121 -19.25 -12.57 -14.54
CA MET A 121 -18.41 -12.14 -13.43
C MET A 121 -18.81 -12.87 -12.16
N ARG A 122 -17.82 -13.47 -11.51
CA ARG A 122 -17.95 -14.11 -10.20
C ARG A 122 -17.11 -13.34 -9.19
N VAL A 123 -17.66 -13.12 -8.01
CA VAL A 123 -16.96 -12.52 -6.88
C VAL A 123 -16.93 -13.52 -5.74
N VAL A 124 -15.72 -13.71 -5.19
CA VAL A 124 -15.41 -14.61 -4.10
C VAL A 124 -14.79 -13.78 -2.98
N VAL A 125 -15.25 -13.93 -1.75
CA VAL A 125 -14.70 -13.27 -0.57
C VAL A 125 -14.24 -14.35 0.40
N ASN A 126 -12.95 -14.37 0.75
CA ASN A 126 -12.36 -15.37 1.65
C ASN A 126 -12.71 -16.82 1.26
N GLY A 127 -12.75 -17.10 -0.06
CA GLY A 127 -13.09 -18.40 -0.61
C GLY A 127 -14.59 -18.69 -0.78
N GLU A 128 -15.48 -17.85 -0.24
CA GLU A 128 -16.93 -17.98 -0.39
C GLU A 128 -17.46 -17.17 -1.58
N ARG A 129 -18.28 -17.80 -2.42
CA ARG A 129 -18.88 -17.12 -3.58
C ARG A 129 -20.06 -16.25 -3.14
N VAL A 130 -19.88 -14.93 -3.21
CA VAL A 130 -20.90 -13.94 -2.80
C VAL A 130 -21.69 -13.35 -3.97
N LEU A 131 -21.14 -13.41 -5.19
CA LEU A 131 -21.82 -12.96 -6.40
C LEU A 131 -21.45 -13.83 -7.60
N GLU A 132 -22.43 -14.07 -8.47
CA GLU A 132 -22.22 -14.56 -9.82
C GLU A 132 -23.27 -13.94 -10.74
N ARG A 133 -22.85 -13.24 -11.79
CA ARG A 133 -23.75 -12.62 -12.76
C ARG A 133 -23.24 -12.78 -14.17
N VAL A 134 -24.14 -13.18 -15.06
CA VAL A 134 -23.94 -13.08 -16.51
C VAL A 134 -23.94 -11.60 -16.88
N LEU A 135 -22.92 -11.18 -17.61
CA LEU A 135 -22.78 -9.82 -18.10
C LEU A 135 -23.51 -9.68 -19.43
N VAL A 136 -24.14 -8.53 -19.64
CA VAL A 136 -24.84 -8.23 -20.90
C VAL A 136 -23.84 -7.66 -21.89
N PRO A 137 -23.84 -8.07 -23.17
CA PRO A 137 -22.97 -7.48 -24.18
C PRO A 137 -23.10 -5.94 -24.31
N GLY A 138 -22.02 -5.30 -24.78
CA GLY A 138 -21.91 -3.85 -24.93
C GLY A 138 -21.37 -3.11 -23.70
N THR A 139 -21.17 -1.80 -23.85
CA THR A 139 -20.61 -0.93 -22.81
C THR A 139 -21.67 -0.49 -21.82
N ARG A 140 -21.47 -0.75 -20.52
CA ARG A 140 -22.42 -0.38 -19.45
C ARG A 140 -21.72 -0.04 -18.15
N GLU A 141 -22.25 0.93 -17.42
CA GLU A 141 -21.91 1.15 -16.02
C GLU A 141 -22.71 0.22 -15.10
N PHE A 142 -22.15 -0.13 -13.95
CA PHE A 142 -22.84 -0.90 -12.92
C PHE A 142 -22.47 -0.42 -11.52
N ARG A 143 -23.38 -0.64 -10.58
CA ARG A 143 -23.15 -0.56 -9.14
C ARG A 143 -23.90 -1.69 -8.45
N TRP A 144 -23.17 -2.52 -7.72
CA TRP A 144 -23.70 -3.66 -6.98
C TRP A 144 -23.32 -3.54 -5.52
N VAL A 145 -24.31 -3.70 -4.63
CA VAL A 145 -24.12 -3.71 -3.19
C VAL A 145 -24.51 -5.10 -2.71
N ILE A 146 -23.57 -5.77 -2.03
CA ILE A 146 -23.66 -7.18 -1.66
C ILE A 146 -23.45 -7.26 -0.15
N ALA A 147 -24.50 -7.62 0.59
CA ALA A 147 -24.35 -7.93 2.01
C ALA A 147 -23.50 -9.21 2.15
N LEU A 148 -22.40 -9.12 2.90
CA LEU A 148 -21.51 -10.25 3.13
C LEU A 148 -22.07 -11.12 4.26
N PRO A 149 -22.11 -12.46 4.10
CA PRO A 149 -22.48 -13.36 5.18
C PRO A 149 -21.38 -13.36 6.26
N GLU A 150 -21.74 -13.63 7.51
CA GLU A 150 -20.77 -13.72 8.63
C GLU A 150 -19.63 -14.70 8.34
N SER A 151 -19.92 -15.79 7.61
CA SER A 151 -18.92 -16.79 7.19
C SER A 151 -17.84 -16.23 6.27
N ALA A 152 -18.13 -15.18 5.49
CA ALA A 152 -17.17 -14.51 4.63
C ALA A 152 -16.27 -13.53 5.41
N LEU A 153 -16.65 -13.17 6.65
CA LEU A 153 -15.91 -12.22 7.50
C LEU A 153 -14.82 -12.89 8.35
N HIS A 154 -14.57 -14.19 8.15
CA HIS A 154 -13.49 -14.89 8.82
C HIS A 154 -12.13 -14.47 8.26
N GLY A 155 -11.32 -13.76 9.04
CA GLY A 155 -9.95 -13.44 8.65
C GLY A 155 -9.42 -12.16 9.26
N GLN A 156 -8.21 -11.82 8.82
CA GLN A 156 -7.53 -10.59 9.16
C GLN A 156 -7.94 -9.42 8.26
N GLU A 157 -8.32 -9.75 7.02
CA GLU A 157 -8.70 -8.89 5.89
C GLU A 157 -9.77 -9.66 5.08
N LEU A 158 -10.47 -8.95 4.20
CA LEU A 158 -11.34 -9.56 3.19
C LEU A 158 -10.55 -9.73 1.89
N ASN A 159 -10.18 -10.97 1.56
CA ASN A 159 -9.62 -11.30 0.26
C ASN A 159 -10.75 -11.37 -0.77
N VAL A 160 -10.88 -10.34 -1.60
CA VAL A 160 -11.90 -10.21 -2.63
C VAL A 160 -11.32 -10.62 -3.97
N GLY A 161 -11.67 -11.82 -4.43
CA GLY A 161 -11.34 -12.34 -5.75
C GLY A 161 -12.45 -12.06 -6.76
N ILE A 162 -12.15 -11.30 -7.81
CA ILE A 162 -13.01 -11.07 -8.96
C ILE A 162 -12.55 -11.96 -10.11
N GLN A 163 -13.48 -12.69 -10.71
CA GLN A 163 -13.20 -13.64 -11.78
C GLN A 163 -14.12 -13.35 -12.96
N LEU A 164 -13.53 -13.09 -14.12
CA LEU A 164 -14.25 -12.96 -15.36
C LEU A 164 -14.09 -14.25 -16.16
N HIS A 165 -15.19 -14.97 -16.33
CA HIS A 165 -15.27 -16.17 -17.16
C HIS A 165 -16.04 -15.82 -18.42
N GLY A 166 -15.67 -16.41 -19.55
CA GLY A 166 -16.43 -16.22 -20.77
C GLY A 166 -15.88 -17.04 -21.91
N ASP A 167 -16.58 -16.95 -23.02
CA ASP A 167 -16.22 -17.59 -24.28
C ASP A 167 -16.51 -16.65 -25.44
N LEU A 168 -15.70 -16.78 -26.49
CA LEU A 168 -15.87 -16.09 -27.77
C LEU A 168 -16.22 -17.16 -28.83
N PRO A 169 -17.03 -16.83 -29.85
CA PRO A 169 -17.40 -17.83 -30.85
C PRO A 169 -16.20 -18.42 -31.61
N ASP A 170 -16.22 -19.74 -31.82
CA ASP A 170 -15.18 -20.58 -32.45
C ASP A 170 -14.69 -20.09 -33.84
N ALA A 171 -15.41 -19.19 -34.50
CA ALA A 171 -15.09 -18.71 -35.85
C ALA A 171 -13.90 -17.74 -35.91
N LEU A 172 -13.37 -17.30 -34.76
CA LEU A 172 -12.22 -16.40 -34.66
C LEU A 172 -11.04 -17.17 -34.07
N CYS A 173 -10.00 -17.47 -34.87
CA CYS A 173 -8.74 -17.96 -34.32
C CYS A 173 -8.17 -16.88 -33.38
N HIS A 174 -8.23 -17.14 -32.08
CA HIS A 174 -7.73 -16.22 -31.06
C HIS A 174 -6.23 -16.06 -31.21
N ASN A 175 -5.79 -14.84 -31.50
CA ASN A 175 -4.50 -14.35 -31.06
C ASN A 175 -4.74 -13.50 -29.80
N ASP A 176 -3.68 -13.22 -29.04
CA ASP A 176 -3.68 -12.41 -27.81
C ASP A 176 -4.26 -10.98 -27.96
N ARG A 177 -4.78 -10.62 -29.14
CA ARG A 177 -5.44 -9.34 -29.43
C ARG A 177 -6.97 -9.38 -29.29
N SER A 178 -7.58 -10.55 -29.10
CA SER A 178 -9.04 -10.70 -28.97
C SER A 178 -9.47 -10.69 -27.51
N ILE A 179 -9.48 -9.50 -26.89
CA ILE A 179 -9.74 -9.33 -25.45
C ILE A 179 -11.15 -9.80 -25.04
N GLY A 180 -12.14 -9.71 -25.92
CA GLY A 180 -13.50 -10.28 -25.73
C GLY A 180 -14.38 -9.60 -24.68
N ALA A 181 -13.82 -9.23 -23.53
CA ALA A 181 -14.41 -8.34 -22.54
C ALA A 181 -13.35 -7.62 -21.72
N VAL A 182 -13.76 -6.44 -21.29
CA VAL A 182 -13.07 -5.60 -20.32
C VAL A 182 -14.06 -5.25 -19.21
N VAL A 183 -13.64 -5.38 -17.96
CA VAL A 183 -14.35 -4.88 -16.79
C VAL A 183 -13.38 -4.03 -15.98
N THR A 184 -13.79 -2.82 -15.66
CA THR A 184 -13.04 -1.88 -14.83
C THR A 184 -13.86 -1.58 -13.58
N LEU A 185 -13.26 -1.74 -12.41
CA LEU A 185 -13.82 -1.30 -11.13
C LEU A 185 -13.26 0.08 -10.78
N ASP A 186 -14.13 1.02 -10.45
CA ASP A 186 -13.80 2.37 -9.99
C ASP A 186 -13.13 2.30 -8.60
N SER A 187 -12.19 3.21 -8.33
CA SER A 187 -11.40 3.25 -7.10
C SER A 187 -12.21 3.51 -5.82
N ARG A 188 -13.48 3.90 -5.93
CA ARG A 188 -14.43 3.98 -4.80
C ARG A 188 -15.16 2.65 -4.55
N SER A 189 -14.92 1.60 -5.33
CA SER A 189 -15.36 0.25 -4.97
C SER A 189 -14.66 -0.18 -3.67
N GLY A 190 -15.27 -1.05 -2.89
CA GLY A 190 -14.72 -1.44 -1.59
C GLY A 190 -15.77 -2.02 -0.66
N ILE A 191 -15.60 -1.82 0.64
CA ILE A 191 -16.53 -2.29 1.67
C ILE A 191 -17.11 -1.11 2.45
N GLU A 192 -18.35 -1.25 2.88
CA GLU A 192 -19.01 -0.39 3.86
C GLU A 192 -19.28 -1.23 5.12
N MET A 193 -18.89 -0.71 6.29
CA MET A 193 -19.07 -1.35 7.59
C MET A 193 -19.98 -0.50 8.46
N ASP A 194 -21.09 -1.10 8.90
CA ASP A 194 -22.00 -0.52 9.86
C ASP A 194 -21.47 -0.84 11.27
N LEU A 195 -20.77 0.13 11.86
CA LEU A 195 -20.17 -0.01 13.19
C LEU A 195 -21.17 0.37 14.26
N ASN A 196 -21.23 -0.40 15.36
CA ASN A 196 -22.13 -0.08 16.47
C ASN A 196 -21.57 0.96 17.46
N ARG A 197 -20.30 1.34 17.27
CA ARG A 197 -19.57 2.35 18.05
C ARG A 197 -18.33 2.80 17.29
N ALA A 198 -17.79 3.95 17.68
CA ALA A 198 -16.50 4.44 17.18
C ALA A 198 -15.36 3.42 17.42
N VAL A 199 -14.39 3.43 16.51
CA VAL A 199 -13.22 2.56 16.56
C VAL A 199 -12.42 2.84 17.83
N SER A 200 -12.10 1.77 18.57
CA SER A 200 -11.60 1.89 19.95
C SER A 200 -10.27 1.22 20.23
N SER A 201 -9.69 0.50 19.27
CA SER A 201 -8.41 -0.18 19.41
C SER A 201 -7.36 0.38 18.47
N MET A 202 -6.11 0.38 18.93
CA MET A 202 -4.96 0.82 18.13
C MET A 202 -4.83 0.01 16.84
N ARG A 203 -5.01 -1.30 16.96
CA ARG A 203 -5.00 -2.22 15.82
C ARG A 203 -6.03 -1.83 14.77
N ASP A 204 -7.27 -1.56 15.17
CA ASP A 204 -8.32 -1.22 14.20
C ASP A 204 -8.05 0.15 13.55
N VAL A 205 -7.58 1.15 14.32
CA VAL A 205 -7.22 2.47 13.76
C VAL A 205 -6.08 2.35 12.74
N VAL A 206 -5.01 1.64 13.08
CA VAL A 206 -3.86 1.47 12.16
C VAL A 206 -4.24 0.62 10.95
N ASN A 207 -5.08 -0.41 11.12
CA ASN A 207 -5.55 -1.25 10.01
C ASN A 207 -6.47 -0.51 9.03
N LEU A 208 -7.09 0.59 9.45
CA LEU A 208 -7.94 1.44 8.62
C LEU A 208 -7.20 2.65 8.02
N LEU A 209 -5.88 2.76 8.21
CA LEU A 209 -5.10 3.81 7.56
C LEU A 209 -5.19 3.63 6.04
N PRO A 210 -5.55 4.70 5.30
CA PRO A 210 -5.49 4.69 3.85
C PRO A 210 -4.03 4.66 3.36
N ALA A 211 -3.84 4.28 2.09
CA ALA A 211 -2.54 4.22 1.44
C ALA A 211 -1.80 5.56 1.48
N GLU A 212 -2.49 6.70 1.51
CA GLU A 212 -1.90 8.01 1.77
C GLU A 212 -2.14 8.45 3.22
N VAL A 213 -1.05 8.60 3.99
CA VAL A 213 -1.10 9.05 5.39
C VAL A 213 -0.44 10.41 5.54
N THR A 214 -0.99 11.23 6.43
CA THR A 214 -0.43 12.52 6.82
C THR A 214 0.03 12.46 8.27
N ILE A 215 1.30 12.76 8.51
CA ILE A 215 1.89 12.84 9.84
C ILE A 215 1.96 14.33 10.23
N ALA A 216 1.14 14.72 11.19
CA ALA A 216 1.17 16.06 11.76
C ALA A 216 2.24 16.14 12.85
N VAL A 217 3.17 17.08 12.71
CA VAL A 217 4.36 17.22 13.57
C VAL A 217 4.40 18.64 14.12
N PRO A 218 4.61 18.85 15.43
CA PRO A 218 4.71 20.19 15.98
C PRO A 218 5.80 20.99 15.27
N ALA A 219 5.46 22.21 14.85
CA ALA A 219 6.43 23.15 14.30
C ALA A 219 7.20 23.85 15.44
N THR A 220 6.60 23.91 16.62
CA THR A 220 7.13 24.59 17.80
C THR A 220 7.09 23.70 19.04
N GLY A 221 7.85 24.08 20.07
CA GLY A 221 7.91 23.38 21.35
C GLY A 221 9.32 23.03 21.80
N GLU A 222 9.47 22.67 23.07
CA GLU A 222 10.76 22.25 23.66
C GLU A 222 11.14 20.81 23.26
N THR A 223 10.15 19.98 22.95
CA THR A 223 10.33 18.57 22.59
C THR A 223 10.44 18.41 21.08
N ASP A 224 11.53 17.80 20.61
CA ASP A 224 11.74 17.57 19.18
C ASP A 224 11.15 16.23 18.71
N PHE A 225 10.09 16.30 17.90
CA PHE A 225 9.42 15.13 17.31
C PHE A 225 9.92 14.75 15.91
N VAL A 226 10.81 15.54 15.29
CA VAL A 226 11.31 15.28 13.92
C VAL A 226 11.98 13.89 13.78
N PRO A 227 12.84 13.42 14.71
CA PRO A 227 13.45 12.11 14.59
C PRO A 227 12.42 10.96 14.58
N LEU A 228 11.40 11.06 15.44
CA LEU A 228 10.31 10.09 15.50
C LEU A 228 9.47 10.13 14.22
N ALA A 229 9.15 11.34 13.73
CA ALA A 229 8.39 11.56 12.51
C ALA A 229 9.10 10.96 11.29
N LEU A 230 10.40 11.21 11.14
CA LEU A 230 11.21 10.67 10.05
C LEU A 230 11.28 9.15 10.09
N ARG A 231 11.50 8.56 11.28
CA ARG A 231 11.51 7.10 11.43
C ARG A 231 10.15 6.50 11.09
N LEU A 232 9.07 7.09 11.60
CA LEU A 232 7.72 6.64 11.30
C LEU A 232 7.40 6.72 9.82
N GLY A 233 7.66 7.88 9.21
CA GLY A 233 7.45 8.09 7.78
C GLY A 233 8.23 7.10 6.94
N ALA A 234 9.51 6.86 7.28
CA ALA A 234 10.32 5.88 6.56
C ALA A 234 9.77 4.46 6.67
N ARG A 235 9.33 4.05 7.86
CA ARG A 235 8.73 2.71 8.09
C ARG A 235 7.40 2.52 7.37
N MET A 236 6.55 3.54 7.38
CA MET A 236 5.28 3.53 6.64
C MET A 236 5.54 3.47 5.13
N THR A 237 6.48 4.27 4.64
CA THR A 237 6.92 4.25 3.24
C THR A 237 7.41 2.86 2.84
N GLN A 238 8.24 2.21 3.67
CA GLN A 238 8.69 0.82 3.46
C GLN A 238 7.56 -0.21 3.43
N ARG A 239 6.43 0.07 4.09
CA ARG A 239 5.21 -0.75 4.06
C ARG A 239 4.26 -0.40 2.92
N GLY A 240 4.64 0.50 2.01
CA GLY A 240 3.88 0.87 0.81
C GLY A 240 2.94 2.06 0.99
N TYR A 241 2.97 2.75 2.13
CA TYR A 241 2.21 3.98 2.31
C TYR A 241 2.89 5.17 1.64
N THR A 242 2.11 6.08 1.07
CA THR A 242 2.54 7.43 0.70
C THR A 242 2.44 8.32 1.92
N VAL A 243 3.56 8.88 2.37
CA VAL A 243 3.62 9.70 3.59
C VAL A 243 3.76 11.17 3.23
N LYS A 244 2.89 12.00 3.81
CA LYS A 244 3.00 13.47 3.79
C LYS A 244 3.23 14.00 5.20
N PHE A 245 3.89 15.14 5.31
CA PHE A 245 4.06 15.82 6.58
C PHE A 245 3.29 17.15 6.61
N MET A 246 2.80 17.52 7.79
CA MET A 246 2.24 18.83 8.01
C MET A 246 2.58 19.36 9.40
N ASP A 247 2.51 20.67 9.56
CA ASP A 247 2.58 21.30 10.88
C ASP A 247 1.31 20.96 11.68
N LEU A 248 1.47 20.53 12.93
CA LEU A 248 0.35 20.23 13.82
C LEU A 248 -0.58 21.45 13.97
N GLU A 249 0.02 22.62 14.17
CA GLU A 249 -0.66 23.91 14.35
C GLU A 249 -1.38 24.42 13.07
N ALA A 250 -1.21 23.72 11.94
CA ALA A 250 -1.92 24.03 10.71
C ALA A 250 -3.23 23.24 10.54
N LEU A 251 -3.50 22.24 11.39
CA LEU A 251 -4.66 21.34 11.27
C LEU A 251 -6.01 22.09 11.30
N ASP A 252 -6.11 23.12 12.13
CA ASP A 252 -7.31 23.97 12.23
C ASP A 252 -7.75 24.58 10.89
N ARG A 253 -6.79 24.86 10.00
CA ARG A 253 -7.07 25.47 8.69
C ARG A 253 -7.67 24.48 7.70
N TYR A 254 -7.39 23.19 7.89
CA TYR A 254 -7.70 22.16 6.90
C TYR A 254 -8.91 21.30 7.29
N ARG A 255 -9.40 21.35 8.54
CA ARG A 255 -10.50 20.48 9.04
C ARG A 255 -10.33 19.05 8.54
N ILE A 256 -9.14 18.47 8.74
CA ILE A 256 -8.79 17.14 8.24
C ILE A 256 -9.49 16.09 9.09
N GLY A 257 -10.79 15.92 8.88
CA GLY A 257 -11.54 14.74 9.31
C GLY A 257 -11.22 13.57 8.38
N SER A 258 -9.96 13.15 8.37
CA SER A 258 -9.51 12.04 7.52
C SER A 258 -8.90 10.92 8.37
N ARG A 259 -9.17 9.68 7.96
CA ARG A 259 -8.66 8.47 8.61
C ARG A 259 -7.15 8.29 8.46
N GLY A 260 -6.49 9.06 7.59
CA GLY A 260 -5.04 9.01 7.34
C GLY A 260 -4.22 9.95 8.21
N LEU A 261 -4.80 10.64 9.19
CA LEU A 261 -4.07 11.57 10.05
C LEU A 261 -3.44 10.86 11.27
N ILE A 262 -2.13 11.04 11.43
CA ILE A 262 -1.34 10.60 12.58
C ILE A 262 -0.75 11.82 13.28
N LEU A 263 -0.89 11.87 14.60
CA LEU A 263 -0.57 13.03 15.41
C LEU A 263 0.72 12.79 16.20
N LEU A 264 1.69 13.69 16.08
CA LEU A 264 2.86 13.74 16.95
C LEU A 264 2.75 15.01 17.80
N GLY A 265 3.13 14.93 19.07
CA GLY A 265 3.08 16.08 19.99
C GLY A 265 2.86 15.65 21.42
N THR A 266 3.22 16.50 22.39
CA THR A 266 2.91 16.22 23.79
C THR A 266 1.39 16.14 24.00
N SER A 267 0.94 15.49 25.08
CA SER A 267 -0.49 15.44 25.38
C SER A 267 -1.12 16.83 25.58
N GLU A 268 -0.32 17.81 26.01
CA GLU A 268 -0.74 19.20 26.16
C GLU A 268 -0.91 19.87 24.79
N GLN A 269 0.07 19.72 23.89
CA GLN A 269 -0.01 20.26 22.53
C GLN A 269 -1.21 19.70 21.77
N LEU A 270 -1.43 18.38 21.81
CA LEU A 270 -2.59 17.78 21.14
C LEU A 270 -3.93 18.28 21.70
N ALA A 271 -4.01 18.50 23.02
CA ALA A 271 -5.21 19.04 23.65
C ALA A 271 -5.45 20.52 23.29
N GLU A 272 -4.39 21.33 23.16
CA GLU A 272 -4.46 22.72 22.71
C GLU A 272 -4.99 22.83 21.27
N GLU A 273 -4.64 21.87 20.42
CA GLU A 273 -5.13 21.74 19.04
C GLU A 273 -6.52 21.06 18.94
N GLY A 274 -7.22 20.94 20.07
CA GLY A 274 -8.61 20.47 20.12
C GLY A 274 -8.81 18.96 19.99
N PHE A 275 -7.75 18.16 20.22
CA PHE A 275 -7.86 16.70 20.29
C PHE A 275 -8.11 16.24 21.73
N ASP A 276 -9.16 15.44 21.92
CA ASP A 276 -9.43 14.79 23.19
C ASP A 276 -8.80 13.40 23.21
N ARG A 277 -8.15 13.02 24.32
CA ARG A 277 -7.70 11.65 24.48
C ARG A 277 -8.90 10.69 24.51
N TYR A 278 -8.91 9.67 23.65
CA TYR A 278 -10.07 8.78 23.46
C TYR A 278 -10.46 8.03 24.75
N VAL A 279 -9.49 7.72 25.61
CA VAL A 279 -9.74 7.15 26.95
C VAL A 279 -9.34 8.18 28.01
N GLY A 280 -10.36 8.78 28.62
CA GLY A 280 -10.21 9.73 29.72
C GLY A 280 -9.76 9.03 31.01
N ASN A 281 -8.56 9.35 31.46
CA ASN A 281 -8.06 9.09 32.82
C ASN A 281 -8.25 7.69 33.42
N ALA A 282 -7.22 6.85 33.22
CA ALA A 282 -6.75 5.98 34.29
C ALA A 282 -5.27 5.67 34.02
N GLY A 283 -4.33 6.40 34.63
CA GLY A 283 -2.93 5.98 34.95
C GLY A 283 -2.03 5.23 33.95
N HIS A 284 -2.48 4.96 32.72
CA HIS A 284 -1.80 4.12 31.74
C HIS A 284 -1.25 5.07 30.68
N GLY A 285 -0.03 5.57 30.94
CA GLY A 285 0.80 6.22 29.94
C GLY A 285 1.19 5.20 28.88
N GLY A 286 1.03 5.56 27.61
CA GLY A 286 1.50 4.79 26.47
C GLY A 286 2.26 5.72 25.55
N ALA A 287 3.28 5.20 24.87
CA ALA A 287 4.03 6.00 23.90
C ALA A 287 3.24 6.18 22.58
N ALA A 288 2.29 5.28 22.30
CA ALA A 288 1.20 5.46 21.33
C ALA A 288 -0.17 5.42 22.04
N THR A 289 -1.07 6.32 21.68
CA THR A 289 -2.42 6.48 22.27
C THR A 289 -3.43 6.92 21.21
N LEU A 290 -4.72 6.63 21.42
CA LEU A 290 -5.79 7.12 20.55
C LEU A 290 -6.32 8.48 21.00
N TRP A 291 -6.55 9.35 20.02
CA TRP A 291 -7.07 10.72 20.17
C TRP A 291 -8.30 10.90 19.31
N ARG A 292 -9.20 11.80 19.70
CA ARG A 292 -10.48 12.03 19.05
C ARG A 292 -10.66 13.50 18.71
N GLN A 293 -11.17 13.75 17.51
CA GLN A 293 -11.64 15.06 17.09
C GLN A 293 -12.99 14.88 16.37
N GLY A 294 -14.08 15.35 16.99
CA GLY A 294 -15.43 15.01 16.52
C GLY A 294 -15.65 13.50 16.54
N ASP A 295 -16.03 12.94 15.39
CA ASP A 295 -16.34 11.51 15.23
C ASP A 295 -15.11 10.68 14.79
N PHE A 296 -13.98 11.33 14.51
CA PHE A 296 -12.76 10.67 14.05
C PHE A 296 -11.85 10.29 15.21
N VAL A 297 -11.24 9.11 15.09
CA VAL A 297 -10.23 8.60 16.02
C VAL A 297 -8.90 8.48 15.28
N HIS A 298 -7.86 9.06 15.87
CA HIS A 298 -6.53 9.19 15.31
C HIS A 298 -5.50 8.48 16.19
N LEU A 299 -4.43 8.00 15.56
CA LEU A 299 -3.23 7.56 16.26
C LEU A 299 -2.43 8.79 16.70
N GLY A 300 -2.09 8.87 18.00
CA GLY A 300 -1.21 9.88 18.57
C GLY A 300 0.04 9.28 19.20
N LEU A 301 1.19 9.86 18.88
CA LEU A 301 2.50 9.54 19.44
C LEU A 301 2.98 10.69 20.32
N THR A 302 3.00 10.47 21.63
CA THR A 302 3.16 11.56 22.60
C THR A 302 4.51 11.61 23.30
N ASP A 303 5.42 10.69 22.98
CA ASP A 303 6.76 10.62 23.55
C ASP A 303 7.80 10.56 22.43
N ALA A 304 8.46 11.68 22.17
CA ALA A 304 9.45 11.82 21.11
C ALA A 304 10.68 10.92 21.29
N SER A 305 10.98 10.47 22.51
CA SER A 305 12.13 9.59 22.78
C SER A 305 11.87 8.14 22.37
N ARG A 306 10.60 7.76 22.16
CA ARG A 306 10.14 6.39 21.97
C ARG A 306 10.04 6.02 20.50
N THR A 307 11.18 6.07 19.83
CA THR A 307 11.33 5.67 18.41
C THR A 307 10.99 4.21 18.14
N ASP A 308 11.04 3.35 19.15
CA ASP A 308 10.63 1.94 19.09
C ASP A 308 9.12 1.76 18.82
N VAL A 309 8.31 2.77 19.11
CA VAL A 309 6.88 2.75 18.78
C VAL A 309 6.65 2.77 17.28
N ALA A 310 7.45 3.53 16.53
CA ALA A 310 7.35 3.58 15.08
C ALA A 310 7.57 2.20 14.45
N ASP A 311 8.55 1.43 14.98
CA ASP A 311 8.78 0.06 14.54
C ASP A 311 7.58 -0.84 14.93
N PHE A 312 7.08 -0.73 16.16
CA PHE A 312 5.95 -1.55 16.61
C PHE A 312 4.69 -1.37 15.74
N ILE A 313 4.27 -0.12 15.50
CA ILE A 313 3.02 0.18 14.76
C ILE A 313 3.10 -0.18 13.27
N THR A 314 4.32 -0.34 12.74
CA THR A 314 4.56 -0.76 11.36
C THR A 314 5.00 -2.23 11.26
N SER A 315 5.02 -2.97 12.37
CA SER A 315 5.46 -4.37 12.42
C SER A 315 4.32 -5.38 12.33
N ASP A 316 4.67 -6.63 12.07
CA ASP A 316 3.73 -7.76 12.06
C ASP A 316 3.22 -8.11 13.48
N MET A 317 3.72 -7.44 14.52
CA MET A 317 3.24 -7.55 15.90
C MET A 317 2.04 -6.62 16.17
N LEU A 318 1.74 -5.66 15.30
CA LEU A 318 0.57 -4.78 15.43
C LEU A 318 -0.75 -5.51 15.79
N PRO A 319 -1.03 -6.76 15.32
CA PRO A 319 -2.24 -7.49 15.70
C PRO A 319 -2.44 -7.72 17.22
N ILE A 320 -1.41 -7.54 18.05
CA ILE A 320 -1.52 -7.62 19.52
C ILE A 320 -1.99 -6.31 20.17
N ALA A 321 -2.01 -5.18 19.43
CA ALA A 321 -2.37 -3.85 19.91
C ALA A 321 -3.90 -3.65 20.06
N ARG A 322 -4.55 -4.50 20.84
CA ARG A 322 -6.02 -4.57 20.99
C ARG A 322 -6.62 -3.46 21.87
N THR A 323 -5.79 -2.56 22.39
CA THR A 323 -6.17 -1.50 23.33
C THR A 323 -6.02 -0.12 22.69
N ALA A 324 -6.60 0.92 23.29
CA ALA A 324 -6.47 2.31 22.84
C ALA A 324 -5.08 2.94 23.10
N PHE A 325 -4.15 2.19 23.67
CA PHE A 325 -2.78 2.62 23.93
C PHE A 325 -1.82 1.44 23.84
N VAL A 326 -0.55 1.72 23.52
CA VAL A 326 0.54 0.75 23.57
C VAL A 326 1.83 1.43 24.04
N SER A 327 2.64 0.68 24.77
CA SER A 327 4.00 1.07 25.17
C SER A 327 4.87 -0.18 25.06
N PRO A 328 5.45 -0.46 23.88
CA PRO A 328 6.35 -1.61 23.74
C PRO A 328 7.51 -1.44 24.73
N SER A 329 7.96 -2.49 25.41
CA SER A 329 9.08 -2.38 26.36
C SER A 329 10.42 -2.76 25.72
N GLN A 330 10.38 -3.57 24.67
CA GLN A 330 11.50 -3.95 23.81
C GLN A 330 10.94 -4.57 22.52
N PHE A 331 11.24 -3.96 21.38
CA PHE A 331 11.08 -4.59 20.08
C PHE A 331 12.47 -5.03 19.62
N VAL A 332 12.73 -6.34 19.67
CA VAL A 332 13.95 -6.92 19.10
C VAL A 332 13.48 -7.84 17.98
N GLU A 333 13.53 -7.34 16.76
CA GLU A 333 13.38 -8.20 15.59
C GLU A 333 14.55 -9.19 15.61
N SER A 334 14.24 -10.48 15.62
CA SER A 334 15.25 -11.52 15.75
C SER A 334 16.19 -11.46 14.56
N ARG A 335 17.48 -11.20 14.80
CA ARG A 335 18.55 -11.34 13.82
C ARG A 335 18.72 -12.81 13.45
N GLY A 336 17.95 -13.29 12.48
CA GLY A 336 18.36 -14.45 11.71
C GLY A 336 19.43 -13.99 10.73
N ASN A 337 20.69 -14.43 10.89
CA ASN A 337 21.62 -14.46 9.76
C ASN A 337 21.17 -15.59 8.83
N GLU A 338 19.97 -15.47 8.29
CA GLU A 338 19.41 -16.45 7.39
C GLU A 338 20.03 -16.21 6.02
N LEU A 339 20.74 -17.22 5.53
CA LEU A 339 21.23 -17.27 4.15
C LEU A 339 20.08 -17.42 3.13
N MET A 340 18.84 -17.16 3.56
CA MET A 340 17.64 -17.27 2.75
C MET A 340 16.55 -16.30 3.22
N THR A 341 15.91 -15.61 2.29
CA THR A 341 14.63 -14.90 2.51
C THR A 341 13.55 -15.65 1.74
N ARG A 342 12.56 -16.22 2.43
CA ARG A 342 11.50 -16.96 1.74
C ARG A 342 10.46 -16.01 1.18
N PHE A 343 9.87 -16.40 0.06
CA PHE A 343 8.81 -15.64 -0.59
C PHE A 343 7.56 -15.47 0.29
N GLY A 344 7.22 -16.48 1.08
CA GLY A 344 6.13 -16.36 2.05
C GLY A 344 6.40 -15.32 3.14
N ASP A 345 7.67 -15.09 3.51
CA ASP A 345 8.04 -14.13 4.56
C ASP A 345 7.98 -12.67 4.07
N ILE A 346 8.03 -12.46 2.75
CA ILE A 346 7.92 -11.15 2.10
C ILE A 346 6.58 -10.96 1.39
N GLY A 347 5.57 -11.78 1.71
CA GLY A 347 4.19 -11.57 1.26
C GLY A 347 3.85 -12.05 -0.16
N VAL A 348 4.71 -12.83 -0.81
CA VAL A 348 4.41 -13.42 -2.12
C VAL A 348 3.32 -14.50 -1.98
N ASP A 349 2.34 -14.49 -2.88
CA ASP A 349 1.26 -15.48 -2.89
C ASP A 349 1.74 -16.88 -3.30
N THR A 350 1.89 -17.75 -2.31
CA THR A 350 2.25 -19.17 -2.46
C THR A 350 1.03 -20.11 -2.42
N SER A 351 -0.18 -19.60 -2.57
CA SER A 351 -1.40 -20.41 -2.60
C SER A 351 -1.56 -21.19 -3.91
N ILE A 352 -2.47 -22.18 -3.92
CA ILE A 352 -2.73 -23.00 -5.10
C ILE A 352 -3.50 -22.19 -6.15
N GLN A 353 -2.91 -22.02 -7.33
CA GLN A 353 -3.48 -21.30 -8.46
C GLN A 353 -4.01 -22.28 -9.52
N ARG A 354 -5.13 -21.98 -10.19
CA ARG A 354 -5.69 -22.87 -11.24
C ARG A 354 -5.53 -22.25 -12.62
N ILE A 355 -4.63 -22.80 -13.41
CA ILE A 355 -4.24 -22.22 -14.71
C ILE A 355 -4.67 -23.12 -15.87
N SER A 356 -5.12 -22.51 -16.97
CA SER A 356 -5.25 -23.18 -18.26
C SER A 356 -3.90 -23.21 -18.97
N GLU A 357 -3.36 -22.01 -19.22
CA GLU A 357 -2.18 -21.79 -20.04
C GLU A 357 -1.01 -21.17 -19.25
N SER A 358 -1.20 -20.06 -18.55
CA SER A 358 -0.09 -19.40 -17.85
C SER A 358 -0.47 -18.79 -16.49
N ARG A 359 0.55 -18.52 -15.68
CA ARG A 359 0.51 -17.67 -14.49
C ARG A 359 1.88 -17.07 -14.26
N SER A 360 1.91 -15.79 -13.95
CA SER A 360 3.11 -15.06 -13.54
C SER A 360 3.00 -14.66 -12.08
N TRP A 361 4.07 -14.78 -11.31
CA TRP A 361 4.24 -14.14 -10.00
C TRP A 361 5.21 -12.98 -10.17
N ASP A 362 4.72 -11.77 -9.89
CA ASP A 362 5.53 -10.54 -9.85
C ASP A 362 5.97 -10.31 -8.41
N ILE A 363 7.29 -10.22 -8.20
CA ILE A 363 7.93 -10.21 -6.89
C ILE A 363 8.84 -8.99 -6.83
N GLY A 364 8.30 -7.90 -6.31
CA GLY A 364 9.06 -6.67 -6.05
C GLY A 364 9.88 -6.79 -4.77
N TYR A 365 11.15 -6.35 -4.82
CA TYR A 365 11.99 -6.23 -3.62
C TYR A 365 12.95 -5.03 -3.70
N GLY A 366 13.10 -4.33 -2.57
CA GLY A 366 14.11 -3.28 -2.41
C GLY A 366 15.27 -3.78 -1.55
N LEU A 367 16.50 -3.37 -1.85
CA LEU A 367 17.66 -3.84 -1.09
C LEU A 367 17.56 -3.48 0.39
N ALA A 368 17.07 -2.27 0.75
CA ALA A 368 16.85 -1.87 2.15
C ALA A 368 15.76 -2.68 2.88
N SER A 369 14.88 -3.38 2.16
CA SER A 369 13.90 -4.28 2.77
C SER A 369 14.44 -5.69 3.02
N LEU A 370 15.59 -6.02 2.43
CA LEU A 370 16.25 -7.31 2.62
C LEU A 370 17.18 -7.29 3.84
N PRO A 371 17.47 -8.47 4.44
CA PRO A 371 18.35 -8.58 5.59
C PRO A 371 19.70 -7.90 5.35
N ASP A 372 20.11 -7.03 6.27
CA ASP A 372 21.36 -6.24 6.23
C ASP A 372 21.58 -5.46 4.91
N GLY A 373 20.52 -5.15 4.15
CA GLY A 373 20.67 -4.49 2.86
C GLY A 373 21.34 -5.34 1.79
N ARG A 374 21.35 -6.68 1.94
CA ARG A 374 22.10 -7.59 1.06
C ARG A 374 21.45 -7.75 -0.31
N VAL A 375 22.31 -8.03 -1.28
CA VAL A 375 21.95 -8.35 -2.65
C VAL A 375 21.78 -9.86 -2.74
N PRO A 376 20.62 -10.37 -3.21
CA PRO A 376 20.45 -11.79 -3.48
C PRO A 376 21.43 -12.32 -4.54
N ASP A 377 22.11 -13.42 -4.24
CA ASP A 377 23.06 -14.06 -5.16
C ASP A 377 22.39 -15.13 -6.03
N ARG A 378 21.40 -15.82 -5.44
CA ARG A 378 20.67 -16.90 -6.10
C ARG A 378 19.20 -16.86 -5.77
N LEU A 379 18.41 -17.45 -6.66
CA LEU A 379 17.00 -17.68 -6.48
C LEU A 379 16.74 -19.17 -6.43
N ARG A 380 16.00 -19.60 -5.41
CA ARG A 380 15.42 -20.95 -5.32
C ARG A 380 13.95 -20.89 -5.68
N LEU A 381 13.54 -21.69 -6.66
CA LEU A 381 12.15 -21.89 -7.05
C LEU A 381 11.73 -23.33 -6.77
N ALA A 382 10.62 -23.49 -6.09
CA ALA A 382 9.98 -24.79 -5.86
C ALA A 382 8.55 -24.70 -6.39
N ILE A 383 8.27 -25.34 -7.52
CA ILE A 383 6.99 -25.25 -8.22
C ILE A 383 6.39 -26.66 -8.35
N ARG A 384 5.15 -26.80 -7.89
CA ARG A 384 4.39 -28.04 -8.06
C ARG A 384 3.43 -27.92 -9.22
N LEU A 385 3.58 -28.85 -10.17
CA LEU A 385 2.63 -29.06 -11.26
C LEU A 385 1.80 -30.33 -10.97
N PRO A 386 0.53 -30.36 -11.38
CA PRO A 386 -0.28 -31.56 -11.26
C PRO A 386 0.12 -32.57 -12.31
N GLU A 387 -0.36 -33.80 -12.18
CA GLU A 387 -0.31 -34.74 -13.29
C GLU A 387 -1.22 -34.25 -14.43
N GLY A 388 -0.80 -34.43 -15.68
CA GLY A 388 -1.46 -33.87 -16.84
C GLY A 388 -1.22 -34.71 -18.08
N PRO A 389 -2.00 -34.49 -19.16
CA PRO A 389 -1.82 -35.23 -20.40
C PRO A 389 -0.45 -34.94 -21.00
N GLY A 390 0.16 -35.95 -21.66
CA GLY A 390 1.53 -35.87 -22.17
C GLY A 390 1.75 -34.97 -23.39
N ASP A 391 0.72 -34.28 -23.87
CA ASP A 391 0.76 -33.36 -25.03
C ASP A 391 1.02 -31.91 -24.63
N PHE A 392 1.37 -31.66 -23.36
CA PHE A 392 1.73 -30.35 -22.84
C PHE A 392 3.24 -30.24 -22.57
N THR A 393 3.83 -29.16 -23.08
CA THR A 393 5.14 -28.66 -22.69
C THR A 393 4.96 -27.61 -21.60
N ASN A 394 5.43 -27.89 -20.39
CA ASN A 394 5.41 -26.91 -19.30
C ASN A 394 6.78 -26.21 -19.24
N LEU A 395 6.77 -24.89 -19.23
CA LEU A 395 7.95 -24.02 -19.15
C LEU A 395 7.83 -23.13 -17.92
N VAL A 396 8.96 -22.84 -17.28
CA VAL A 396 9.10 -21.74 -16.35
C VAL A 396 10.09 -20.74 -16.94
N HIS A 397 9.70 -19.46 -16.94
CA HIS A 397 10.52 -18.33 -17.32
C HIS A 397 10.78 -17.49 -16.08
N THR A 398 12.01 -17.03 -15.90
CA THR A 398 12.36 -16.10 -14.83
C THR A 398 12.97 -14.86 -15.45
N GLU A 399 12.37 -13.71 -15.17
CA GLU A 399 12.83 -12.39 -15.59
C GLU A 399 13.20 -11.57 -14.35
N LEU A 400 14.25 -10.76 -14.46
CA LEU A 400 14.66 -9.81 -13.44
C LEU A 400 14.84 -8.44 -14.10
N ASN A 401 14.08 -7.45 -13.63
CA ASN A 401 14.06 -6.09 -14.18
C ASN A 401 13.83 -6.08 -15.70
N GLY A 402 12.92 -6.95 -16.18
CA GLY A 402 12.59 -7.11 -17.61
C GLY A 402 13.62 -7.90 -18.44
N VAL A 403 14.68 -8.42 -17.82
CA VAL A 403 15.68 -9.27 -18.50
C VAL A 403 15.39 -10.73 -18.22
N LEU A 404 15.23 -11.55 -19.26
CA LEU A 404 15.09 -13.00 -19.12
C LEU A 404 16.41 -13.62 -18.64
N ILE A 405 16.42 -14.13 -17.40
CA ILE A 405 17.61 -14.73 -16.78
C ILE A 405 17.63 -16.25 -16.82
N ASP A 406 16.46 -16.91 -16.91
CA ASP A 406 16.36 -18.38 -17.01
C ASP A 406 15.06 -18.79 -17.70
N SER A 407 15.10 -19.90 -18.45
CA SER A 407 13.93 -20.54 -19.06
C SER A 407 14.14 -22.05 -19.11
N ARG A 408 13.26 -22.85 -18.49
CA ARG A 408 13.43 -24.31 -18.38
C ARG A 408 12.13 -25.08 -18.53
N HIS A 409 12.25 -26.32 -18.99
CA HIS A 409 11.15 -27.28 -18.94
C HIS A 409 10.88 -27.75 -17.51
N MET A 410 9.61 -27.99 -17.21
CA MET A 410 9.17 -28.56 -15.94
C MET A 410 8.56 -29.97 -16.12
N GLU A 411 8.84 -30.86 -15.17
CA GLU A 411 8.23 -32.19 -15.09
C GLU A 411 6.80 -32.11 -14.52
N THR A 412 5.88 -32.79 -15.19
CA THR A 412 4.47 -32.92 -14.79
C THR A 412 4.34 -33.93 -13.64
N GLY A 413 3.41 -33.68 -12.69
CA GLY A 413 3.13 -34.61 -11.58
C GLY A 413 4.21 -34.73 -10.50
N ARG A 414 5.25 -33.88 -10.55
CA ARG A 414 6.36 -33.86 -9.59
C ARG A 414 6.63 -32.46 -9.06
N LEU A 415 7.38 -32.40 -7.97
CA LEU A 415 7.96 -31.15 -7.49
C LEU A 415 9.14 -30.78 -8.37
N ASN A 416 9.09 -29.60 -8.97
CA ASN A 416 10.18 -29.01 -9.72
C ASN A 416 10.92 -28.04 -8.81
N THR A 417 12.19 -28.31 -8.53
CA THR A 417 13.05 -27.42 -7.73
C THR A 417 14.22 -26.95 -8.57
N PHE A 418 14.40 -25.64 -8.63
CA PHE A 418 15.47 -24.99 -9.38
C PHE A 418 16.23 -24.04 -8.46
N THR A 419 17.54 -23.96 -8.69
CA THR A 419 18.38 -22.88 -8.18
C THR A 419 19.05 -22.22 -9.38
N LEU A 420 18.97 -20.91 -9.46
CA LEU A 420 19.60 -20.11 -10.50
C LEU A 420 20.36 -18.94 -9.87
N ASN A 421 21.40 -18.46 -10.55
CA ASN A 421 22.14 -17.28 -10.13
C ASN A 421 21.36 -16.02 -10.53
N LEU A 422 21.35 -15.03 -9.64
CA LEU A 422 20.81 -13.71 -9.93
C LEU A 422 21.99 -12.82 -10.36
N PRO A 423 22.01 -12.32 -11.61
CA PRO A 423 23.12 -11.51 -12.08
C PRO A 423 23.14 -10.19 -11.31
N HIS A 424 24.27 -9.86 -10.69
CA HIS A 424 24.42 -8.60 -9.96
C HIS A 424 24.34 -7.39 -10.92
N GLU A 425 24.69 -7.55 -12.19
CA GLU A 425 24.73 -6.46 -13.18
C GLU A 425 23.34 -5.94 -13.59
N VAL A 426 22.29 -6.75 -13.38
CA VAL A 426 20.90 -6.36 -13.68
C VAL A 426 20.13 -5.95 -12.44
N GLN A 427 20.72 -6.12 -11.25
CA GLN A 427 20.10 -5.73 -9.98
C GLN A 427 20.30 -4.23 -9.72
N ASN A 428 19.28 -3.63 -9.13
CA ASN A 428 19.14 -2.21 -8.84
C ASN A 428 18.79 -2.01 -7.36
N LEU A 429 18.61 -0.75 -6.93
CA LEU A 429 18.15 -0.47 -5.56
C LEU A 429 16.78 -1.10 -5.28
N ARG A 430 15.92 -1.11 -6.31
CA ARG A 430 14.62 -1.78 -6.34
C ARG A 430 14.54 -2.69 -7.56
N ASN A 431 13.94 -3.85 -7.37
CA ASN A 431 13.95 -4.92 -8.36
C ASN A 431 12.58 -5.53 -8.52
N ASP A 432 12.24 -5.90 -9.75
CA ASP A 432 11.07 -6.69 -10.12
C ASP A 432 11.53 -8.05 -10.63
N LEU A 433 11.19 -9.10 -9.90
CA LEU A 433 11.41 -10.48 -10.32
C LEU A 433 10.07 -11.07 -10.78
N ARG A 434 10.00 -11.48 -12.05
CA ARG A 434 8.83 -12.15 -12.60
C ARG A 434 9.13 -13.63 -12.84
N VAL A 435 8.36 -14.51 -12.21
CA VAL A 435 8.39 -15.96 -12.45
C VAL A 435 7.12 -16.34 -13.20
N SER A 436 7.24 -16.80 -14.44
CA SER A 436 6.10 -17.14 -15.29
C SER A 436 6.09 -18.63 -15.61
N VAL A 437 5.02 -19.32 -15.23
CA VAL A 437 4.75 -20.69 -15.66
C VAL A 437 3.86 -20.64 -16.90
N GLN A 438 4.28 -21.35 -17.95
CA GLN A 438 3.54 -21.48 -19.20
C GLN A 438 3.32 -22.96 -19.52
N ARG A 439 2.13 -23.27 -20.01
CA ARG A 439 1.71 -24.60 -20.45
C ARG A 439 1.32 -24.49 -21.90
N HIS A 440 2.21 -24.93 -22.77
CA HIS A 440 1.98 -24.94 -24.20
C HIS A 440 1.51 -26.33 -24.61
N ARG A 441 0.54 -26.41 -25.52
CA ARG A 441 0.04 -27.68 -26.03
C ARG A 441 0.51 -27.86 -27.47
N GLU A 442 1.15 -28.98 -27.77
CA GLU A 442 1.71 -29.23 -29.11
C GLU A 442 0.63 -29.56 -30.16
N ALA A 443 -0.54 -30.06 -29.74
CA ALA A 443 -1.61 -30.50 -30.64
C ALA A 443 -3.01 -30.08 -30.15
N GLY A 444 -3.92 -29.71 -31.05
CA GLY A 444 -5.35 -29.62 -30.72
C GLY A 444 -6.19 -28.51 -31.34
N GLY A 445 -5.59 -27.47 -31.94
CA GLY A 445 -6.36 -26.31 -32.44
C GLY A 445 -7.25 -25.65 -31.37
N CYS A 446 -8.08 -24.69 -31.77
CA CYS A 446 -8.99 -23.97 -30.87
C CYS A 446 -10.19 -24.81 -30.37
N THR A 447 -10.35 -26.06 -30.85
CA THR A 447 -11.55 -26.88 -30.63
C THR A 447 -11.59 -27.66 -29.31
N ILE A 448 -10.62 -27.47 -28.41
CA ILE A 448 -10.52 -28.26 -27.19
C ILE A 448 -10.62 -27.36 -25.97
N THR A 449 -11.61 -27.63 -25.11
CA THR A 449 -11.82 -26.93 -23.85
C THR A 449 -10.57 -26.94 -22.97
N ALA A 450 -10.03 -25.75 -22.70
CA ALA A 450 -8.86 -25.56 -21.85
C ALA A 450 -9.18 -25.93 -20.39
N ARG A 451 -8.90 -27.18 -20.01
CA ARG A 451 -9.03 -27.63 -18.62
C ARG A 451 -8.04 -26.88 -17.74
N ARG A 452 -8.49 -26.47 -16.55
CA ARG A 452 -7.63 -25.78 -15.56
C ARG A 452 -6.98 -26.76 -14.60
N TYR A 453 -5.70 -26.55 -14.35
CA TYR A 453 -4.84 -27.43 -13.56
C TYR A 453 -4.26 -26.66 -12.37
N PRO A 454 -4.24 -27.25 -11.16
CA PRO A 454 -3.68 -26.59 -9.99
C PRO A 454 -2.15 -26.54 -10.07
N VAL A 455 -1.58 -25.35 -9.97
CA VAL A 455 -0.14 -25.06 -9.92
C VAL A 455 0.15 -24.27 -8.65
N GLN A 456 1.30 -24.50 -8.03
CA GLN A 456 1.67 -23.82 -6.80
C GLN A 456 3.15 -23.46 -6.80
N LEU A 457 3.46 -22.20 -6.50
CA LEU A 457 4.78 -21.77 -6.03
C LEU A 457 4.85 -22.06 -4.53
N LEU A 458 5.81 -22.87 -4.10
CA LEU A 458 5.86 -23.37 -2.73
C LEU A 458 6.59 -22.39 -1.79
N PRO A 459 6.25 -22.37 -0.49
CA PRO A 459 6.85 -21.47 0.52
C PRO A 459 8.36 -21.60 0.69
N GLU A 460 8.97 -22.74 0.31
CA GLU A 460 10.43 -22.92 0.29
C GLU A 460 11.12 -22.28 -0.93
N SER A 461 10.39 -21.52 -1.74
CA SER A 461 10.97 -20.62 -2.75
C SER A 461 11.47 -19.34 -2.08
N GLY A 462 12.54 -18.76 -2.59
CA GLY A 462 13.12 -17.56 -1.96
C GLY A 462 14.47 -17.16 -2.49
N PHE A 463 14.94 -16.01 -2.02
CA PHE A 463 16.28 -15.51 -2.26
C PHE A 463 17.28 -16.26 -1.39
N LEU A 464 18.45 -16.57 -1.94
CA LEU A 464 19.57 -17.16 -1.23
C LEU A 464 20.74 -16.18 -1.28
N TYR A 465 21.44 -16.07 -0.15
CA TYR A 465 22.63 -15.24 0.01
C TYR A 465 23.86 -16.12 0.20
N ASP A 466 24.99 -15.69 -0.34
CA ASP A 466 26.29 -16.24 0.02
C ASP A 466 26.76 -15.69 1.37
N GLU A 467 27.69 -16.41 2.02
CA GLU A 467 28.22 -16.01 3.33
C GLU A 467 28.95 -14.66 3.26
N GLU A 468 29.66 -14.42 2.15
CA GLU A 468 30.31 -13.16 1.84
C GLU A 468 29.43 -12.34 0.89
N THR A 469 28.98 -11.18 1.36
CA THR A 469 28.20 -10.26 0.53
C THR A 469 29.12 -9.32 -0.22
N VAL A 470 28.97 -9.26 -1.54
CA VAL A 470 29.57 -8.23 -2.38
C VAL A 470 28.52 -7.12 -2.60
N PRO A 471 28.72 -5.90 -2.08
CA PRO A 471 27.81 -4.79 -2.34
C PRO A 471 27.80 -4.42 -3.84
N LEU A 472 26.67 -3.96 -4.35
CA LEU A 472 26.60 -3.31 -5.66
C LEU A 472 27.38 -1.98 -5.65
N ALA A 473 27.59 -1.43 -6.85
CA ALA A 473 28.18 -0.09 -6.99
C ALA A 473 27.15 1.03 -6.74
N GLY A 474 27.65 2.25 -6.57
CA GLY A 474 26.86 3.48 -6.51
C GLY A 474 25.75 3.47 -5.46
N LEU A 475 24.57 4.00 -5.84
CA LEU A 475 23.41 4.15 -4.98
C LEU A 475 22.88 2.80 -4.48
N ALA A 476 22.80 1.77 -5.34
CA ALA A 476 22.35 0.44 -4.94
C ALA A 476 23.28 -0.27 -3.94
N GLY A 477 24.55 0.15 -3.82
CA GLY A 477 25.48 -0.39 -2.83
C GLY A 477 25.26 0.12 -1.40
N LEU A 478 24.63 1.29 -1.25
CA LEU A 478 24.50 1.99 0.04
C LEU A 478 23.73 1.22 1.12
N PRO A 479 22.62 0.52 0.84
CA PRO A 479 21.90 -0.23 1.88
C PRO A 479 22.79 -1.20 2.66
N ASN A 480 23.63 -1.96 1.97
CA ASN A 480 24.55 -2.87 2.65
C ASN A 480 25.62 -2.13 3.47
N LEU A 481 26.05 -0.95 3.01
CA LEU A 481 27.03 -0.10 3.71
C LEU A 481 26.43 0.57 4.95
N PHE A 482 25.10 0.73 5.01
CA PHE A 482 24.37 1.30 6.15
C PHE A 482 23.83 0.27 7.14
N ARG A 483 24.05 -1.04 6.90
CA ARG A 483 23.48 -2.15 7.69
C ARG A 483 23.62 -2.04 9.21
N ASP A 484 24.74 -1.52 9.70
CA ASP A 484 25.02 -1.46 11.13
C ASP A 484 24.49 -0.16 11.76
N SER A 485 24.93 0.98 11.23
CA SER A 485 24.48 2.31 11.65
C SER A 485 24.69 3.36 10.57
N VAL A 486 23.84 4.38 10.57
CA VAL A 486 23.93 5.54 9.68
C VAL A 486 23.59 6.82 10.45
N ALA A 487 24.40 7.86 10.25
CA ALA A 487 24.13 9.19 10.77
C ALA A 487 23.18 9.95 9.83
N LEU A 488 21.95 10.23 10.28
CA LEU A 488 21.02 11.08 9.54
C LEU A 488 21.25 12.53 9.94
N ARG A 489 21.86 13.28 9.02
CA ARG A 489 22.21 14.69 9.18
C ARG A 489 21.09 15.53 8.60
N PHE A 490 20.33 16.18 9.47
CA PHE A 490 19.22 17.04 9.09
C PHE A 490 19.61 18.51 9.25
N PRO A 491 19.29 19.41 8.30
CA PRO A 491 19.66 20.81 8.40
C PRO A 491 18.92 21.50 9.55
N SER A 492 19.64 22.26 10.36
CA SER A 492 19.05 23.11 11.40
C SER A 492 18.44 24.38 10.81
N GLY A 493 17.51 25.00 11.54
CA GLY A 493 16.96 26.32 11.17
C GLY A 493 15.92 26.33 10.04
N LEU A 494 15.55 25.18 9.49
CA LEU A 494 14.42 25.08 8.54
C LEU A 494 13.08 25.38 9.23
N SER A 495 12.15 26.00 8.51
CA SER A 495 10.80 26.29 9.01
C SER A 495 9.74 26.15 7.91
N GLY A 496 8.47 25.99 8.31
CA GLY A 496 7.34 25.87 7.38
C GLY A 496 7.56 24.81 6.30
N ASN A 497 7.25 25.17 5.04
CA ASN A 497 7.31 24.24 3.91
C ASN A 497 8.71 23.65 3.65
N GLU A 498 9.78 24.40 3.89
CA GLU A 498 11.15 23.89 3.69
C GLU A 498 11.46 22.74 4.67
N ARG A 499 10.99 22.87 5.92
CA ARG A 499 11.12 21.81 6.92
C ARG A 499 10.32 20.57 6.51
N LEU A 500 9.06 20.75 6.10
CA LEU A 500 8.19 19.65 5.70
C LEU A 500 8.74 18.91 4.47
N ALA A 501 9.19 19.63 3.44
CA ALA A 501 9.82 19.04 2.26
C ALA A 501 11.11 18.27 2.60
N ALA A 502 11.95 18.80 3.49
CA ALA A 502 13.13 18.09 3.98
C ALA A 502 12.76 16.83 4.77
N MET A 503 11.63 16.84 5.51
CA MET A 503 11.12 15.67 6.22
C MET A 503 10.59 14.59 5.26
N GLU A 504 9.82 14.99 4.25
CA GLU A 504 9.35 14.09 3.18
C GLU A 504 10.54 13.41 2.49
N LEU A 505 11.51 14.20 2.00
CA LEU A 505 12.73 13.66 1.38
C LEU A 505 13.50 12.76 2.35
N GLY A 506 13.66 13.19 3.61
CA GLY A 506 14.34 12.42 4.64
C GLY A 506 13.70 11.05 4.86
N SER A 507 12.37 10.97 4.92
CA SER A 507 11.65 9.70 5.08
C SER A 507 11.80 8.79 3.87
N GLU A 508 11.69 9.32 2.65
CA GLU A 508 11.83 8.59 1.39
C GLU A 508 13.25 8.02 1.22
N VAL A 509 14.27 8.82 1.57
CA VAL A 509 15.67 8.39 1.54
C VAL A 509 15.94 7.32 2.59
N VAL A 510 15.49 7.50 3.82
CA VAL A 510 15.67 6.47 4.86
C VAL A 510 14.94 5.19 4.46
N ALA A 511 13.72 5.28 3.93
CA ALA A 511 12.95 4.13 3.45
C ALA A 511 13.68 3.35 2.36
N SER A 512 14.29 4.06 1.41
CA SER A 512 14.93 3.48 0.23
C SER A 512 16.33 2.92 0.51
N PHE A 513 17.09 3.54 1.42
CA PHE A 513 18.52 3.26 1.58
C PHE A 513 18.90 2.64 2.93
N VAL A 514 18.06 2.70 3.96
CA VAL A 514 18.44 2.24 5.30
C VAL A 514 17.74 0.93 5.65
N PRO A 515 18.49 -0.16 5.89
CA PRO A 515 17.89 -1.43 6.28
C PRO A 515 17.04 -1.34 7.55
N LEU A 516 16.01 -2.19 7.64
CA LEU A 516 15.07 -2.18 8.77
C LEU A 516 15.76 -2.29 10.14
N THR A 517 16.84 -3.05 10.22
CA THR A 517 17.54 -3.37 11.47
C THR A 517 18.65 -2.38 11.83
N SER A 518 18.96 -1.41 10.96
CA SER A 518 20.07 -0.48 11.15
C SER A 518 19.78 0.58 12.21
N ARG A 519 20.81 0.98 12.97
CA ARG A 519 20.68 2.11 13.89
C ARG A 519 20.75 3.43 13.11
N ILE A 520 19.81 4.32 13.36
CA ILE A 520 19.82 5.68 12.81
C ILE A 520 20.22 6.64 13.93
N ASP A 521 21.37 7.27 13.77
CA ASP A 521 21.90 8.29 14.67
C ASP A 521 21.52 9.67 14.10
N PHE A 522 20.43 10.26 14.60
CA PHE A 522 19.91 11.53 14.10
C PHE A 522 20.66 12.73 14.70
N GLY A 523 20.95 13.74 13.87
CA GLY A 523 21.53 15.00 14.34
C GLY A 523 21.23 16.19 13.45
N TYR A 524 20.99 17.34 14.08
CA TYR A 524 20.90 18.61 13.38
C TYR A 524 22.27 19.17 13.04
N VAL A 525 22.38 19.76 11.86
CA VAL A 525 23.62 20.33 11.35
C VAL A 525 23.34 21.72 10.80
N ASP A 526 24.13 22.71 11.21
CA ASP A 526 24.14 24.01 10.57
C ASP A 526 24.89 23.90 9.22
N PRO A 527 24.19 24.05 8.07
CA PRO A 527 24.80 23.89 6.76
C PRO A 527 25.89 24.93 6.46
N VAL A 528 25.91 26.07 7.16
CA VAL A 528 26.91 27.14 6.96
C VAL A 528 28.11 27.05 7.91
N ALA A 529 28.12 26.09 8.84
CA ALA A 529 29.16 25.96 9.87
C ALA A 529 30.56 25.53 9.34
N GLY A 530 30.75 25.42 8.03
CA GLY A 530 32.05 25.18 7.40
C GLY A 530 32.75 23.93 7.95
N GLN A 531 33.96 24.10 8.51
CA GLN A 531 34.83 23.01 8.99
C GLN A 531 34.25 22.18 10.16
N GLY A 532 33.16 22.63 10.80
CA GLY A 532 32.47 21.84 11.83
C GLY A 532 31.59 20.72 11.26
N ASN A 533 31.31 20.75 9.96
CA ASN A 533 30.39 19.83 9.29
C ASN A 533 31.11 18.62 8.66
N VAL A 534 31.84 17.84 9.45
CA VAL A 534 32.60 16.67 8.97
C VAL A 534 31.81 15.38 9.18
N ALA A 535 31.77 14.51 8.16
CA ALA A 535 31.24 13.16 8.28
C ALA A 535 32.31 12.18 8.79
N MET A 536 32.00 11.48 9.90
CA MET A 536 32.95 10.60 10.62
C MET A 536 32.63 9.11 10.50
N GLU A 537 31.39 8.81 10.11
CA GLU A 537 30.76 7.50 10.01
C GLU A 537 29.76 7.50 8.84
N PRO A 538 29.26 6.34 8.38
CA PRO A 538 28.32 6.29 7.27
C PRO A 538 27.15 7.25 7.50
N PHE A 539 26.78 8.03 6.48
CA PHE A 539 25.86 9.16 6.69
C PHE A 539 24.86 9.32 5.54
N ILE A 540 23.74 9.95 5.88
CA ILE A 540 22.77 10.53 4.94
C ILE A 540 22.68 12.01 5.29
N ALA A 541 22.90 12.89 4.33
CA ALA A 541 22.76 14.34 4.50
C ALA A 541 21.61 14.86 3.64
N ILE A 542 20.68 15.57 4.28
CA ILE A 542 19.50 16.16 3.62
C ILE A 542 19.75 17.64 3.36
N ASN A 543 19.58 18.07 2.10
CA ASN A 543 19.71 19.45 1.62
C ASN A 543 21.05 20.14 1.96
N HIS A 544 22.10 19.38 2.27
CA HIS A 544 23.45 19.90 2.51
C HIS A 544 24.50 18.82 2.25
N ALA A 545 25.77 19.21 2.14
CA ALA A 545 26.90 18.29 2.05
C ALA A 545 27.91 18.52 3.17
N PRO A 546 28.47 17.45 3.77
CA PRO A 546 29.59 17.57 4.70
C PRO A 546 30.82 18.20 4.04
N SER A 547 31.63 18.93 4.80
CA SER A 547 32.79 19.68 4.31
C SER A 547 33.94 18.79 3.82
N ASN A 548 33.95 17.51 4.18
CA ASN A 548 34.95 16.52 3.75
C ASN A 548 34.45 15.59 2.63
N VAL A 549 33.41 16.02 1.92
CA VAL A 549 32.82 15.34 0.77
C VAL A 549 33.02 16.20 -0.47
N GLU A 550 33.45 15.57 -1.56
CA GLU A 550 33.41 16.18 -2.89
C GLU A 550 32.16 15.67 -3.61
N LEU A 551 31.29 16.57 -4.05
CA LEU A 551 30.06 16.22 -4.77
C LEU A 551 30.34 16.10 -6.27
N PRO A 552 29.84 15.03 -6.93
CA PRO A 552 29.80 14.96 -8.39
C PRO A 552 29.03 16.13 -9.03
N ILE A 553 27.94 16.56 -8.37
CA ILE A 553 27.08 17.67 -8.78
C ILE A 553 26.95 18.67 -7.65
N SER A 554 27.32 19.92 -7.93
CA SER A 554 27.13 21.04 -7.01
C SER A 554 25.76 21.68 -7.20
N ILE A 555 25.12 22.01 -6.08
CA ILE A 555 23.83 22.68 -6.04
C ILE A 555 24.00 24.04 -5.36
N ASP A 556 23.48 25.09 -5.97
CA ASP A 556 23.57 26.46 -5.48
C ASP A 556 22.26 27.21 -5.80
N GLY A 557 21.41 27.39 -4.79
CA GLY A 557 20.06 27.91 -5.01
C GLY A 557 19.24 26.98 -5.89
N ASP A 558 18.61 27.50 -6.95
CA ASP A 558 17.82 26.76 -7.95
C ASP A 558 18.67 26.23 -9.13
N ARG A 559 20.00 26.26 -8.97
CA ARG A 559 20.96 25.92 -10.01
C ARG A 559 21.67 24.61 -9.71
N ILE A 560 21.70 23.75 -10.72
CA ILE A 560 22.50 22.53 -10.75
C ILE A 560 23.71 22.80 -11.64
N GLU A 561 24.92 22.66 -11.08
CA GLU A 561 26.16 22.74 -11.84
C GLU A 561 26.86 21.37 -11.82
N MET A 562 27.02 20.78 -13.01
CA MET A 562 27.76 19.54 -13.22
C MET A 562 29.14 19.90 -13.77
N ARG A 563 30.22 19.42 -13.15
CA ARG A 563 31.61 19.65 -13.62
C ARG A 563 32.29 18.32 -13.95
N GLY A 564 33.03 18.28 -15.06
CA GLY A 564 33.98 17.20 -15.32
C GLY A 564 33.37 15.84 -15.72
N THR A 565 32.16 15.80 -16.27
CA THR A 565 31.61 14.55 -16.85
C THR A 565 32.38 14.15 -18.12
N ARG A 566 32.46 12.85 -18.45
CA ARG A 566 33.23 12.33 -19.61
C ARG A 566 32.92 12.99 -20.96
N ARG A 567 31.77 13.66 -21.10
CA ARG A 567 31.31 14.29 -22.36
C ARG A 567 31.10 15.81 -22.27
N VAL A 568 30.98 16.38 -21.07
CA VAL A 568 30.67 17.81 -20.89
C VAL A 568 31.58 18.38 -19.80
N ASN A 569 32.35 19.41 -20.17
CA ASN A 569 33.25 20.10 -19.24
C ASN A 569 32.49 20.79 -18.10
N SER A 570 31.34 21.41 -18.43
CA SER A 570 30.39 21.95 -17.46
C SER A 570 28.99 22.04 -18.06
N ALA A 571 27.97 21.57 -17.34
CA ALA A 571 26.57 21.76 -17.69
C ALA A 571 25.87 22.50 -16.54
N GLU A 572 24.97 23.42 -16.89
CA GLU A 572 24.18 24.19 -15.94
C GLU A 572 22.71 24.04 -16.27
N ILE A 573 21.91 23.66 -15.26
CA ILE A 573 20.45 23.58 -15.36
C ILE A 573 19.88 24.56 -14.34
N ARG A 574 18.89 25.35 -14.77
CA ARG A 574 18.23 26.38 -13.95
C ARG A 574 16.73 26.12 -13.89
N SER A 575 16.07 26.69 -12.89
CA SER A 575 14.61 26.62 -12.73
C SER A 575 14.11 25.18 -12.62
N VAL A 576 14.84 24.37 -11.85
CA VAL A 576 14.46 22.99 -11.54
C VAL A 576 13.52 23.00 -10.34
N SER A 577 12.39 22.33 -10.47
CA SER A 577 11.35 22.20 -9.44
C SER A 577 10.88 20.75 -9.38
N ASN A 578 10.36 20.32 -8.23
CA ASN A 578 9.80 18.97 -8.01
C ASN A 578 10.78 17.83 -8.33
N VAL A 579 12.04 18.02 -7.94
CA VAL A 579 13.12 17.08 -8.23
C VAL A 579 13.90 16.76 -6.97
N ALA A 580 14.22 15.48 -6.79
CA ALA A 580 15.23 15.02 -5.84
C ALA A 580 16.51 14.63 -6.57
N ILE A 581 17.66 15.08 -6.05
CA ILE A 581 18.98 14.66 -6.49
C ILE A 581 19.60 13.81 -5.39
N LEU A 582 19.99 12.59 -5.75
CA LEU A 582 20.62 11.61 -4.87
C LEU A 582 22.04 11.37 -5.36
N GLN A 583 23.03 11.52 -4.47
CA GLN A 583 24.44 11.35 -4.81
C GLN A 583 25.09 10.38 -3.83
N ALA A 584 25.49 9.20 -4.32
CA ALA A 584 26.38 8.29 -3.60
C ALA A 584 27.79 8.91 -3.56
N VAL A 585 28.29 9.14 -2.36
CA VAL A 585 29.54 9.88 -2.12
C VAL A 585 30.42 9.16 -1.13
N THR A 586 31.69 9.56 -1.09
CA THR A 586 32.64 9.13 -0.07
C THR A 586 33.23 10.35 0.62
N ALA A 587 33.14 10.38 1.95
CA ALA A 587 33.81 11.38 2.76
C ALA A 587 35.25 10.92 3.07
N ALA A 588 36.21 11.84 2.93
CA ALA A 588 37.60 11.61 3.25
C ALA A 588 37.86 11.94 4.72
N LEU A 589 38.25 10.95 5.52
CA LEU A 589 38.53 11.15 6.95
C LEU A 589 39.99 10.88 7.30
N ALA A 590 40.71 11.92 7.74
CA ALA A 590 42.08 11.75 8.24
C ALA A 590 42.06 11.00 9.59
N ARG A 591 42.65 9.79 9.62
CA ARG A 591 42.84 8.97 10.83
C ARG A 591 44.33 8.62 11.00
N PRO A 592 45.14 9.53 11.55
CA PRO A 592 46.55 9.26 11.79
C PRO A 592 46.72 8.07 12.74
N ARG A 593 47.60 7.13 12.39
CA ARG A 593 48.08 6.07 13.28
C ARG A 593 49.55 6.32 13.63
N PRO A 594 50.08 5.79 14.75
CA PRO A 594 51.52 5.85 15.01
C PRO A 594 52.31 5.30 13.81
N GLY A 595 53.15 6.14 13.19
CA GLY A 595 53.93 5.80 11.98
C GLY A 595 53.21 6.01 10.63
N GLN A 596 51.96 6.47 10.62
CA GLN A 596 51.18 6.70 9.40
C GLN A 596 50.29 7.95 9.56
N LEU A 597 50.92 9.13 9.47
CA LEU A 597 50.28 10.43 9.72
C LEU A 597 49.25 10.82 8.63
N ASP A 598 49.42 10.35 7.40
CA ASP A 598 48.59 10.73 6.25
C ASP A 598 47.50 9.71 5.90
N ARG A 599 47.15 8.82 6.83
CA ARG A 599 46.14 7.79 6.54
C ARG A 599 44.75 8.43 6.45
N VAL A 600 44.14 8.34 5.26
CA VAL A 600 42.75 8.71 5.00
C VAL A 600 41.89 7.44 4.97
N VAL A 601 40.72 7.49 5.62
CA VAL A 601 39.70 6.45 5.60
C VAL A 601 38.51 6.97 4.81
N ALA A 602 38.05 6.18 3.85
CA ALA A 602 36.82 6.44 3.10
C ALA A 602 35.61 6.10 3.97
N VAL A 603 34.66 7.03 4.03
CA VAL A 603 33.38 6.86 4.73
C VAL A 603 32.26 6.99 3.70
N PRO A 604 31.47 5.93 3.44
CA PRO A 604 30.41 6.00 2.45
C PRO A 604 29.28 6.91 2.93
N GLY A 605 28.59 7.57 2.01
CA GLY A 605 27.42 8.35 2.37
C GLY A 605 26.54 8.68 1.18
N LEU A 606 25.40 9.28 1.52
CA LEU A 606 24.41 9.77 0.58
C LEU A 606 24.19 11.25 0.85
N VAL A 607 24.23 12.06 -0.21
CA VAL A 607 23.73 13.44 -0.17
C VAL A 607 22.46 13.49 -0.99
N ALA A 608 21.36 13.86 -0.35
CA ALA A 608 20.06 14.01 -0.98
C ALA A 608 19.64 15.49 -0.92
N HIS A 609 19.18 16.03 -2.04
CA HIS A 609 18.70 17.40 -2.13
C HIS A 609 17.36 17.42 -2.86
N ALA A 610 16.39 18.17 -2.35
CA ALA A 610 15.10 18.36 -3.02
C ALA A 610 14.88 19.83 -3.37
N PHE A 611 14.33 20.06 -4.57
CA PHE A 611 13.79 21.35 -4.98
C PHE A 611 12.26 21.29 -4.88
N ASP A 612 11.68 22.21 -4.10
CA ASP A 612 10.25 22.26 -3.80
C ASP A 612 9.72 20.97 -3.13
N THR A 613 8.72 20.33 -3.70
CA THR A 613 8.13 19.09 -3.18
C THR A 613 8.94 17.88 -3.67
N PRO A 614 9.49 17.05 -2.77
CA PRO A 614 10.26 15.88 -3.18
C PRO A 614 9.35 14.84 -3.88
N PRO A 615 9.83 14.20 -4.94
CA PRO A 615 9.13 13.08 -5.57
C PRO A 615 9.20 11.83 -4.69
N SER A 616 8.31 10.87 -4.94
CA SER A 616 8.47 9.54 -4.32
C SER A 616 9.65 8.79 -4.94
N LEU A 617 10.52 8.27 -4.09
CA LEU A 617 11.66 7.46 -4.51
C LEU A 617 11.26 5.98 -4.67
N MET A 618 10.13 5.57 -4.06
CA MET A 618 9.69 4.18 -4.03
C MET A 618 9.24 3.63 -5.39
N SER A 619 8.78 4.49 -6.30
CA SER A 619 8.38 4.12 -7.67
C SER A 619 9.49 4.34 -8.71
N SER A 620 10.63 4.89 -8.29
CA SER A 620 11.68 5.35 -9.20
C SER A 620 12.72 4.25 -9.49
N PRO A 621 13.07 3.99 -10.77
CA PRO A 621 14.07 2.98 -11.14
C PRO A 621 15.51 3.47 -10.86
N ILE A 622 15.90 3.50 -9.59
CA ILE A 622 17.26 3.83 -9.15
C ILE A 622 18.13 2.57 -9.19
N GLY A 623 19.24 2.63 -9.90
CA GLY A 623 20.17 1.53 -10.13
C GLY A 623 21.50 1.69 -9.41
N GLN A 624 22.57 1.27 -10.08
CA GLN A 624 23.95 1.24 -9.57
C GLN A 624 24.74 2.52 -9.88
N GLU A 625 24.11 3.53 -10.47
CA GLU A 625 24.71 4.83 -10.75
C GLU A 625 25.16 5.57 -9.47
N HIS A 626 26.09 6.52 -9.61
CA HIS A 626 26.52 7.35 -8.49
C HIS A 626 25.57 8.52 -8.23
N VAL A 627 24.86 8.98 -9.27
CA VAL A 627 23.91 10.09 -9.14
C VAL A 627 22.60 9.78 -9.85
N ALA A 628 21.49 10.00 -9.16
CA ALA A 628 20.14 9.92 -9.72
C ALA A 628 19.41 11.26 -9.51
N VAL A 629 18.79 11.76 -10.56
CA VAL A 629 17.90 12.91 -10.54
C VAL A 629 16.49 12.39 -10.81
N VAL A 630 15.63 12.48 -9.80
CA VAL A 630 14.27 11.93 -9.78
C VAL A 630 13.27 13.08 -9.89
N HIS A 631 12.28 12.96 -10.76
CA HIS A 631 11.17 13.92 -10.92
C HIS A 631 9.86 13.34 -10.39
N ASP A 632 8.86 14.18 -10.07
CA ASP A 632 7.56 13.75 -9.53
C ASP A 632 6.76 12.80 -10.46
N GLU A 633 6.92 12.95 -11.77
CA GLU A 633 6.42 12.02 -12.80
C GLU A 633 7.15 10.65 -12.83
N GLY A 634 8.10 10.39 -11.92
CA GLY A 634 8.87 9.14 -11.84
C GLY A 634 9.99 9.01 -12.88
N ALA A 635 10.23 10.06 -13.68
CA ALA A 635 11.36 10.12 -14.59
C ALA A 635 12.67 10.19 -13.80
N VAL A 636 13.63 9.32 -14.14
CA VAL A 636 14.95 9.28 -13.53
C VAL A 636 16.03 9.53 -14.58
N LEU A 637 16.88 10.51 -14.34
CA LEU A 637 18.12 10.74 -15.08
C LEU A 637 19.29 10.26 -14.21
N THR A 638 20.07 9.31 -14.72
CA THR A 638 21.21 8.72 -14.02
C THR A 638 22.54 9.17 -14.60
N LEU A 639 23.55 9.31 -13.75
CA LEU A 639 24.91 9.73 -14.13
C LEU A 639 25.95 8.84 -13.43
N ASP A 640 26.89 8.33 -14.21
CA ASP A 640 27.99 7.44 -13.76
C ASP A 640 29.23 8.18 -13.27
#